data_AF-A0A7K2MRP5-F1
#
_entry.id   AF-A0A7K2MRP5-F1
#
_cell.length_a   1.000
_cell.length_b   1.000
_cell.length_c   1.000
_cell.angle_alpha   90.00
_cell.angle_beta   90.00
_cell.angle_gamma   90.00
#
_symmetry.space_group_name_H-M   'P 1'
#
loop_
_entity.id
_entity.type
_entity.pdbx_description
1 polymer ?
#
loop_
_entity_poly.entity_id
_entity_poly.type
_entity_poly.pdbx_seq_one_letter_code
_entity_poly.pdbx_strand_id
1 'polypeptide(L)'
;MQQYTFEPDSMHRLSLVDEVEAVVGRPAAMIIQKQISVLDAGCREVLAHSPVAAFGYQDCDGAVRTTFVGGTPGFACVHSPQRFSFPVAGASAASGPVSLFFLLPGVGEVLRVNGTASALKGGETAVDIAEAYVHCAQAVIRSRLWEPPSAPPAAEPMVDQGPLAGPGVSDFLAASPFLALSTWDTEGGSDTSPRGEQQTVARILNGRTLVLADRKGNKRADTLHNLLHDDRIALAALVPGRSGVLHIHGRAAITDDTALLKTLALRGVPPHLALLIDVEHAEVRSNDAVSRARLWNPDVRSGRDAASDMMALGSAHLAVGAAESGRGSARLIKVITALPGMSWLMRKAMDRAYVSGLRKEGYADVRAPSAARRGDAHHGEVAVGPLRPVRVCEIRQETPSARTLVLEDAADEAKPFDFHPGQFFTLVTDIAGQPVRRAYSASSAPGATRLELTVKHVEGGQFSTHAHHHLQFGDQLAVRGPSGTFHAPPQATEQLVLIAAGSGITPIMSMIRTRLSDPASAGRIDLLYSSRNPEEVIFSDELTRMEKDHPDRLTVTHVLTSRDGRLDAESIRRWATGLPLTDAAHHFVCGPEALMDTVQDVLHQLGVPDEHIHQERFSSGVTTPTTQAPQEMRVEKDGSLVGTAVVEPGQTLLDAGLAAGLPMPYSCTVGSCGACMVRVSSGEVTQPGHTCLTREQKTEGQALTCVSCPLSKVTLDIAAPTPPGRR
;
A
#
# COMPACT_ATOMS: atom_id res chain seq x y z
N MET A 1 41.80 2.25 1.72
CA MET A 1 41.32 1.18 0.83
C MET A 1 42.17 1.22 -0.42
N GLN A 2 42.92 0.17 -0.73
CA GLN A 2 43.51 0.03 -2.07
C GLN A 2 42.35 -0.13 -3.06
N GLN A 3 42.29 0.72 -4.10
CA GLN A 3 41.34 0.54 -5.20
C GLN A 3 41.71 -0.76 -5.92
N TYR A 4 40.87 -1.77 -5.75
CA TYR A 4 40.94 -2.99 -6.55
C TYR A 4 40.56 -2.62 -7.99
N THR A 5 41.46 -2.87 -8.94
CA THR A 5 41.16 -2.70 -10.37
C THR A 5 40.50 -3.98 -10.85
N PHE A 6 39.25 -3.89 -11.30
CA PHE A 6 38.49 -5.04 -11.77
C PHE A 6 38.97 -5.45 -13.17
N GLU A 7 39.56 -6.63 -13.28
CA GLU A 7 39.96 -7.24 -14.56
C GLU A 7 39.17 -8.55 -14.80
N PRO A 8 38.07 -8.52 -15.58
CA PRO A 8 37.13 -9.64 -15.70
C PRO A 8 37.72 -10.95 -16.27
N ASP A 9 38.80 -10.85 -17.04
CA ASP A 9 39.43 -11.98 -17.74
C ASP A 9 40.51 -12.69 -16.90
N SER A 10 40.95 -12.09 -15.78
CA SER A 10 42.01 -12.66 -14.93
C SER A 10 41.48 -13.42 -13.71
N MET A 11 40.17 -13.43 -13.47
CA MET A 11 39.56 -14.04 -12.28
C MET A 11 39.30 -15.53 -12.49
N HIS A 12 39.67 -16.32 -11.48
CA HIS A 12 39.35 -17.75 -11.45
C HIS A 12 37.84 -17.96 -11.33
N ARG A 13 37.27 -18.79 -12.21
CA ARG A 13 35.84 -19.12 -12.26
C ARG A 13 35.66 -20.61 -12.05
N LEU A 14 34.76 -20.96 -11.14
CA LEU A 14 34.40 -22.35 -10.83
C LEU A 14 33.41 -22.84 -11.89
N SER A 15 33.64 -24.05 -12.40
CA SER A 15 32.83 -24.62 -13.48
C SER A 15 32.38 -26.06 -13.21
N LEU A 16 32.89 -26.68 -12.14
CA LEU A 16 32.57 -28.04 -11.76
C LEU A 16 31.92 -28.11 -10.37
N VAL A 17 30.99 -29.06 -10.21
CA VAL A 17 30.28 -29.29 -8.94
C VAL A 17 31.26 -29.59 -7.80
N ASP A 18 32.26 -30.43 -8.05
CA ASP A 18 33.25 -30.81 -7.03
C ASP A 18 34.07 -29.61 -6.52
N GLU A 19 34.32 -28.61 -7.36
CA GLU A 19 35.03 -27.39 -6.96
C GLU A 19 34.16 -26.54 -6.02
N VAL A 20 32.88 -26.38 -6.35
CA VAL A 20 31.91 -25.68 -5.49
C VAL A 20 31.74 -26.41 -4.16
N GLU A 21 31.58 -27.74 -4.18
CA GLU A 21 31.42 -28.55 -2.98
C GLU A 21 32.68 -28.56 -2.10
N ALA A 22 33.88 -28.45 -2.67
CA ALA A 22 35.11 -28.33 -1.91
C ALA A 22 35.15 -27.06 -1.04
N VAL A 23 34.52 -25.98 -1.51
CA VAL A 23 34.48 -24.68 -0.81
C VAL A 23 33.27 -24.55 0.13
N VAL A 24 32.08 -24.92 -0.35
CA VAL A 24 30.81 -24.76 0.40
C VAL A 24 30.57 -25.92 1.38
N GLY A 25 31.03 -27.11 1.02
CA GLY A 25 30.73 -28.38 1.70
C GLY A 25 29.31 -28.88 1.40
N ARG A 26 29.02 -30.11 1.85
CA ARG A 26 27.70 -30.73 1.68
C ARG A 26 26.76 -30.43 2.85
N PRO A 27 25.45 -30.27 2.61
CA PRO A 27 24.48 -30.09 3.68
C PRO A 27 24.34 -31.37 4.51
N ALA A 28 24.05 -31.21 5.81
CA ALA A 28 23.80 -32.37 6.68
C ALA A 28 22.51 -33.09 6.25
N ALA A 29 22.45 -34.42 6.37
CA ALA A 29 21.29 -35.23 5.96
C ALA A 29 19.96 -34.76 6.59
N MET A 30 19.98 -34.29 7.85
CA MET A 30 18.81 -33.73 8.53
C MET A 30 18.29 -32.40 7.94
N ILE A 31 19.07 -31.71 7.09
CA ILE A 31 18.66 -30.48 6.39
C ILE A 31 17.90 -30.85 5.12
N ILE A 32 18.36 -31.87 4.38
CA ILE A 32 17.69 -32.38 3.18
C ILE A 32 16.36 -33.07 3.55
N GLN A 33 16.31 -33.80 4.67
CA GLN A 33 15.11 -34.50 5.17
C GLN A 33 13.93 -33.59 5.59
N LYS A 34 14.07 -32.26 5.48
CA LYS A 34 13.01 -31.28 5.79
C LYS A 34 12.13 -30.94 4.58
N GLN A 35 12.46 -31.45 3.41
CA GLN A 35 11.67 -31.28 2.20
C GLN A 35 10.44 -32.18 2.27
N ILE A 36 9.26 -31.60 2.06
CA ILE A 36 7.99 -32.32 1.95
C ILE A 36 7.33 -31.96 0.62
N SER A 37 6.61 -32.90 0.02
CA SER A 37 5.88 -32.68 -1.25
C SER A 37 4.44 -32.20 -1.05
N VAL A 38 4.03 -31.95 0.20
CA VAL A 38 2.68 -31.49 0.58
C VAL A 38 2.76 -30.37 1.62
N LEU A 39 1.83 -29.41 1.55
CA LEU A 39 1.63 -28.39 2.58
C LEU A 39 1.01 -29.03 3.82
N ASP A 40 1.82 -29.21 4.85
CA ASP A 40 1.32 -29.55 6.17
C ASP A 40 0.61 -28.36 6.84
N ALA A 41 0.09 -28.55 8.06
CA ALA A 41 -0.60 -27.49 8.79
C ALA A 41 0.27 -26.23 8.98
N GLY A 42 1.58 -26.41 9.12
CA GLY A 42 2.51 -25.32 9.29
C GLY A 42 2.74 -24.51 8.03
N CYS A 43 2.92 -25.18 6.89
CA CYS A 43 3.02 -24.46 5.62
C CYS A 43 1.77 -23.62 5.35
N ARG A 44 0.58 -24.17 5.61
CA ARG A 44 -0.70 -23.48 5.40
C ARG A 44 -0.84 -22.26 6.30
N GLU A 45 -0.40 -22.36 7.55
CA GLU A 45 -0.38 -21.22 8.47
C GLU A 45 0.52 -20.10 7.96
N VAL A 46 1.71 -20.44 7.43
CA VAL A 46 2.61 -19.44 6.84
C VAL A 46 1.99 -18.80 5.61
N LEU A 47 1.39 -19.57 4.70
CA LEU A 47 0.71 -19.03 3.51
C LEU A 47 -0.46 -18.11 3.90
N ALA A 48 -1.26 -18.51 4.89
CA ALA A 48 -2.41 -17.74 5.37
C ALA A 48 -2.02 -16.39 6.00
N HIS A 49 -0.80 -16.28 6.53
CA HIS A 49 -0.35 -15.06 7.20
C HIS A 49 0.67 -14.27 6.38
N SER A 50 1.40 -14.87 5.46
CA SER A 50 2.42 -14.15 4.69
C SER A 50 1.77 -13.08 3.80
N PRO A 51 2.14 -11.81 3.93
CA PRO A 51 1.60 -10.75 3.08
C PRO A 51 2.35 -10.64 1.74
N VAL A 52 3.53 -11.26 1.62
CA VAL A 52 4.38 -11.19 0.42
C VAL A 52 5.19 -12.47 0.23
N ALA A 53 5.48 -12.81 -1.03
CA ALA A 53 6.44 -13.82 -1.42
C ALA A 53 7.32 -13.32 -2.56
N ALA A 54 8.59 -13.74 -2.59
CA ALA A 54 9.38 -13.68 -3.81
C ALA A 54 8.93 -14.78 -4.76
N PHE A 55 8.88 -14.47 -6.05
CA PHE A 55 8.39 -15.36 -7.11
C PHE A 55 9.36 -15.35 -8.28
N GLY A 56 10.07 -16.46 -8.45
CA GLY A 56 10.91 -16.75 -9.61
C GLY A 56 10.13 -17.58 -10.64
N TYR A 57 10.08 -17.11 -11.88
CA TYR A 57 9.36 -17.78 -12.97
C TYR A 57 9.99 -17.47 -14.34
N GLN A 58 9.62 -18.25 -15.35
CA GLN A 58 9.90 -17.92 -16.76
C GLN A 58 8.62 -17.35 -17.39
N ASP A 59 8.75 -16.22 -18.09
CA ASP A 59 7.63 -15.64 -18.83
C ASP A 59 7.35 -16.40 -20.15
N CYS A 60 6.31 -15.99 -20.88
CA CYS A 60 5.91 -16.66 -22.11
C CYS A 60 6.96 -16.62 -23.22
N ASP A 61 7.92 -15.68 -23.13
CA ASP A 61 9.02 -15.53 -24.08
C ASP A 61 10.25 -16.35 -23.64
N GLY A 62 10.14 -17.10 -22.53
CA GLY A 62 11.21 -17.90 -21.95
C GLY A 62 12.26 -17.07 -21.20
N ALA A 63 11.99 -15.79 -20.93
CA ALA A 63 12.89 -14.96 -20.14
C ALA A 63 12.69 -15.24 -18.64
N VAL A 64 13.82 -15.34 -17.94
CA VAL A 64 13.85 -15.57 -16.50
C VAL A 64 13.49 -14.29 -15.75
N ARG A 65 12.57 -14.39 -14.78
CA ARG A 65 12.05 -13.26 -14.02
C ARG A 65 12.03 -13.58 -12.54
N THR A 66 12.27 -12.55 -11.73
CA THR A 66 12.05 -12.57 -10.28
C THR A 66 11.30 -11.31 -9.89
N THR A 67 10.27 -11.46 -9.06
CA THR A 67 9.49 -10.35 -8.52
C THR A 67 8.98 -10.66 -7.12
N PHE A 68 8.29 -9.71 -6.50
CA PHE A 68 7.50 -9.94 -5.29
C PHE A 68 6.00 -9.92 -5.63
N VAL A 69 5.28 -10.92 -5.14
CA VAL A 69 3.83 -11.09 -5.24
C VAL A 69 3.20 -11.04 -3.85
N GLY A 70 1.94 -10.61 -3.75
CA GLY A 70 1.30 -10.41 -2.44
C GLY A 70 0.32 -9.26 -2.35
N GLY A 71 0.02 -8.88 -1.11
CA GLY A 71 -0.83 -7.75 -0.78
C GLY A 71 -1.41 -7.86 0.62
N THR A 72 -2.59 -8.46 0.75
CA THR A 72 -3.17 -8.78 2.05
C THR A 72 -2.61 -10.09 2.59
N PRO A 73 -2.48 -10.23 3.93
CA PRO A 73 -2.21 -11.52 4.56
C PRO A 73 -3.17 -12.59 4.03
N GLY A 74 -2.64 -13.73 3.58
CA GLY A 74 -3.45 -14.81 3.02
C GLY A 74 -3.74 -14.66 1.53
N PHE A 75 -2.95 -13.85 0.80
CA PHE A 75 -3.08 -13.72 -0.66
C PHE A 75 -2.88 -15.04 -1.43
N ALA A 76 -2.25 -16.04 -0.82
CA ALA A 76 -2.10 -17.37 -1.36
C ALA A 76 -3.27 -18.26 -0.91
N CYS A 77 -4.14 -18.62 -1.86
CA CYS A 77 -5.30 -19.48 -1.63
C CYS A 77 -4.92 -20.95 -1.77
N VAL A 78 -4.97 -21.72 -0.67
CA VAL A 78 -4.66 -23.16 -0.69
C VAL A 78 -5.89 -23.95 -1.14
N HIS A 79 -5.77 -24.66 -2.27
CA HIS A 79 -6.84 -25.49 -2.85
C HIS A 79 -6.78 -26.93 -2.37
N SER A 80 -5.57 -27.44 -2.16
CA SER A 80 -5.31 -28.80 -1.69
C SER A 80 -3.94 -28.87 -0.98
N PRO A 81 -3.59 -30.00 -0.34
CA PRO A 81 -2.25 -30.18 0.21
C PRO A 81 -1.12 -30.02 -0.82
N GLN A 82 -1.38 -30.16 -2.12
CA GLN A 82 -0.36 -30.08 -3.17
C GLN A 82 -0.54 -28.88 -4.10
N ARG A 83 -1.55 -28.03 -3.87
CA ARG A 83 -1.88 -26.94 -4.79
C ARG A 83 -2.37 -25.70 -4.07
N PHE A 84 -1.86 -24.54 -4.50
CA PHE A 84 -2.36 -23.22 -4.11
C PHE A 84 -2.38 -22.28 -5.32
N SER A 85 -3.08 -21.15 -5.23
CA SER A 85 -3.03 -20.07 -6.23
C SER A 85 -2.80 -18.71 -5.60
N PHE A 86 -2.38 -17.75 -6.40
CA PHE A 86 -2.26 -16.34 -6.03
C PHE A 86 -2.39 -15.44 -7.25
N PRO A 87 -2.81 -14.17 -7.07
CA PRO A 87 -2.83 -13.20 -8.15
C PRO A 87 -1.41 -12.77 -8.55
N VAL A 88 -1.16 -12.65 -9.85
CA VAL A 88 0.07 -12.04 -10.40
C VAL A 88 -0.31 -10.81 -11.21
N ALA A 89 0.32 -9.67 -10.91
CA ALA A 89 0.06 -8.43 -11.64
C ALA A 89 0.75 -8.48 -13.02
N GLY A 90 -0.02 -8.26 -14.09
CA GLY A 90 0.47 -8.17 -15.48
C GLY A 90 0.11 -9.36 -16.39
N ALA A 91 0.38 -9.22 -17.70
CA ALA A 91 -0.06 -10.14 -18.75
C ALA A 91 0.80 -11.42 -18.93
N SER A 92 1.81 -11.64 -18.09
CA SER A 92 2.63 -12.85 -18.16
C SER A 92 2.06 -13.94 -17.26
N ALA A 93 1.23 -14.79 -17.85
CA ALA A 93 0.89 -16.08 -17.29
C ALA A 93 2.18 -16.90 -17.12
N ALA A 94 2.65 -17.08 -15.88
CA ALA A 94 3.74 -17.98 -15.60
C ALA A 94 3.32 -19.43 -15.94
N SER A 95 4.16 -20.12 -16.69
CA SER A 95 3.95 -21.51 -17.08
C SER A 95 5.26 -22.26 -16.92
N GLY A 96 5.20 -23.45 -16.31
CA GLY A 96 6.39 -24.28 -16.10
C GLY A 96 7.04 -24.07 -14.72
N PRO A 97 8.35 -24.32 -14.58
CA PRO A 97 9.02 -24.35 -13.28
C PRO A 97 9.01 -23.01 -12.56
N VAL A 98 8.64 -23.04 -11.27
CA VAL A 98 8.61 -21.86 -10.41
C VAL A 98 9.15 -22.16 -9.03
N SER A 99 9.65 -21.10 -8.39
CA SER A 99 10.18 -21.15 -7.03
C SER A 99 9.78 -19.91 -6.27
N LEU A 100 9.42 -20.12 -5.00
CA LEU A 100 8.91 -19.08 -4.12
C LEU A 100 9.58 -19.14 -2.76
N PHE A 101 9.72 -17.99 -2.12
CA PHE A 101 9.83 -17.94 -0.68
C PHE A 101 8.87 -16.92 -0.08
N PHE A 102 8.18 -17.31 0.98
CA PHE A 102 7.22 -16.50 1.69
C PHE A 102 7.90 -15.78 2.85
N LEU A 103 7.67 -14.47 2.94
CA LEU A 103 8.17 -13.63 4.02
C LEU A 103 7.05 -13.35 5.01
N LEU A 104 7.34 -13.59 6.28
CA LEU A 104 6.45 -13.27 7.39
C LEU A 104 7.07 -12.13 8.20
N PRO A 105 6.45 -10.92 8.24
CA PRO A 105 7.02 -9.78 8.97
C PRO A 105 7.32 -10.10 10.42
N GLY A 106 8.52 -9.71 10.89
CA GLY A 106 8.97 -9.96 12.26
C GLY A 106 9.50 -11.38 12.50
N VAL A 107 9.42 -12.28 11.52
CA VAL A 107 9.95 -13.64 11.58
C VAL A 107 11.22 -13.74 10.72
N GLY A 108 12.22 -14.47 11.22
CA GLY A 108 13.50 -14.61 10.53
C GLY A 108 13.49 -15.68 9.44
N GLU A 109 12.82 -16.80 9.70
CA GLU A 109 12.70 -17.92 8.78
C GLU A 109 11.74 -17.61 7.63
N VAL A 110 11.98 -18.27 6.50
CA VAL A 110 11.11 -18.19 5.31
C VAL A 110 10.63 -19.59 4.95
N LEU A 111 9.40 -19.70 4.45
CA LEU A 111 8.92 -20.93 3.83
C LEU A 111 9.27 -20.87 2.34
N ARG A 112 10.05 -21.84 1.85
CA ARG A 112 10.29 -22.01 0.42
C ARG A 112 9.33 -23.04 -0.15
N VAL A 113 8.88 -22.78 -1.38
CA VAL A 113 8.00 -23.67 -2.15
C VAL A 113 8.46 -23.67 -3.60
N ASN A 114 8.85 -24.83 -4.12
CA ASN A 114 9.18 -25.02 -5.53
C ASN A 114 8.15 -25.95 -6.17
N GLY A 115 7.88 -25.75 -7.45
CA GLY A 115 6.83 -26.47 -8.13
C GLY A 115 6.66 -26.04 -9.59
N THR A 116 5.47 -26.31 -10.13
CA THR A 116 5.11 -25.98 -11.51
C THR A 116 3.92 -25.03 -11.51
N ALA A 117 4.05 -23.91 -12.20
CA ALA A 117 2.99 -22.95 -12.38
C ALA A 117 2.11 -23.29 -13.59
N SER A 118 0.82 -23.03 -13.44
CA SER A 118 -0.16 -23.01 -14.51
C SER A 118 -1.09 -21.81 -14.36
N ALA A 119 -1.50 -21.23 -15.47
CA ALA A 119 -2.40 -20.09 -15.48
C ALA A 119 -3.86 -20.52 -15.23
N LEU A 120 -4.57 -19.77 -14.38
CA LEU A 120 -6.00 -19.94 -14.16
C LEU A 120 -6.81 -18.85 -14.89
N LYS A 121 -8.10 -19.13 -15.14
CA LYS A 121 -9.04 -18.12 -15.64
C LYS A 121 -9.20 -17.01 -14.59
N GLY A 122 -8.93 -15.77 -14.97
CA GLY A 122 -9.05 -14.60 -14.07
C GLY A 122 -7.73 -13.95 -13.67
N GLY A 123 -6.58 -14.38 -14.22
CA GLY A 123 -5.28 -13.74 -13.95
C GLY A 123 -4.56 -14.27 -12.70
N GLU A 124 -5.02 -15.39 -12.14
CA GLU A 124 -4.32 -16.10 -11.07
C GLU A 124 -3.31 -17.11 -11.62
N THR A 125 -2.25 -17.34 -10.85
CA THR A 125 -1.29 -18.42 -11.08
C THR A 125 -1.52 -19.52 -10.04
N ALA A 126 -1.79 -20.73 -10.50
CA ALA A 126 -1.79 -21.93 -9.65
C ALA A 126 -0.41 -22.56 -9.63
N VAL A 127 0.00 -23.08 -8.48
CA VAL A 127 1.26 -23.79 -8.29
C VAL A 127 0.98 -25.19 -7.78
N ASP A 128 1.43 -26.19 -8.55
CA ASP A 128 1.52 -27.58 -8.13
C ASP A 128 2.86 -27.81 -7.43
N ILE A 129 2.81 -28.26 -6.20
CA ILE A 129 3.97 -28.29 -5.29
C ILE A 129 4.81 -29.53 -5.56
N ALA A 130 6.11 -29.31 -5.81
CA ALA A 130 7.11 -30.38 -5.87
C ALA A 130 7.81 -30.52 -4.51
N GLU A 131 8.20 -29.40 -3.91
CA GLU A 131 8.82 -29.37 -2.57
C GLU A 131 8.42 -28.10 -1.79
N ALA A 132 8.28 -28.25 -0.48
CA ALA A 132 8.14 -27.18 0.48
C ALA A 132 9.03 -27.43 1.69
N TYR A 133 9.69 -26.39 2.20
CA TYR A 133 10.54 -26.48 3.38
C TYR A 133 10.83 -25.13 4.02
N VAL A 134 11.06 -25.12 5.33
CA VAL A 134 11.50 -23.92 6.06
C VAL A 134 13.00 -23.71 5.86
N HIS A 135 13.37 -22.53 5.36
CA HIS A 135 14.76 -22.15 5.11
C HIS A 135 15.34 -21.28 6.24
N CYS A 136 16.67 -21.30 6.36
CA CYS A 136 17.44 -20.61 7.40
C CYS A 136 17.19 -19.09 7.44
N ALA A 137 17.13 -18.53 8.65
CA ALA A 137 16.84 -17.13 8.93
C ALA A 137 18.01 -16.14 8.65
N GLN A 138 19.21 -16.64 8.33
CA GLN A 138 20.41 -15.81 8.27
C GLN A 138 20.32 -14.65 7.28
N ALA A 139 19.72 -14.83 6.10
CA ALA A 139 19.60 -13.74 5.11
C ALA A 139 18.74 -12.58 5.64
N VAL A 140 17.57 -12.89 6.23
CA VAL A 140 16.65 -11.89 6.80
C VAL A 140 17.27 -11.20 8.02
N ILE A 141 18.01 -11.94 8.85
CA ILE A 141 18.70 -11.39 10.03
C ILE A 141 19.86 -10.47 9.61
N ARG A 142 20.68 -10.88 8.64
CA ARG A 142 21.79 -10.08 8.11
C ARG A 142 21.30 -8.76 7.53
N SER A 143 20.23 -8.80 6.76
CA SER A 143 19.69 -7.63 6.07
C SER A 143 18.97 -6.64 6.98
N ARG A 144 18.66 -7.02 8.22
CA ARG A 144 17.80 -6.22 9.12
C ARG A 144 16.49 -5.83 8.41
N LEU A 145 15.94 -6.72 7.57
CA LEU A 145 14.79 -6.43 6.71
C LEU A 145 13.60 -5.83 7.46
N TRP A 146 13.42 -6.23 8.72
CA TRP A 146 12.32 -5.79 9.58
C TRP A 146 12.68 -4.63 10.51
N GLU A 147 13.90 -4.10 10.49
CA GLU A 147 14.21 -2.90 11.25
C GLU A 147 13.68 -1.64 10.52
N PRO A 148 13.43 -0.53 11.23
CA PRO A 148 13.05 0.73 10.59
C PRO A 148 14.08 1.15 9.53
N PRO A 149 13.64 1.79 8.44
CA PRO A 149 14.56 2.27 7.42
C PRO A 149 15.59 3.23 8.02
N SER A 150 16.87 2.99 7.71
CA SER A 150 17.95 3.92 8.01
C SER A 150 18.31 4.72 6.76
N ALA A 151 18.92 5.89 6.93
CA ALA A 151 19.38 6.69 5.79
C ALA A 151 20.36 5.86 4.95
N PRO A 152 20.08 5.63 3.65
CA PRO A 152 20.96 4.84 2.82
C PRO A 152 22.30 5.56 2.63
N PRO A 153 23.41 4.81 2.41
CA PRO A 153 24.65 5.43 1.95
C PRO A 153 24.41 6.08 0.58
N ALA A 154 25.07 7.22 0.33
CA ALA A 154 25.05 7.83 -0.99
C ALA A 154 25.65 6.86 -2.01
N ALA A 155 24.99 6.66 -3.15
CA ALA A 155 25.59 5.89 -4.23
C ALA A 155 26.83 6.64 -4.75
N GLU A 156 27.88 5.89 -5.05
CA GLU A 156 29.01 6.46 -5.77
C GLU A 156 28.54 6.84 -7.19
N PRO A 157 28.91 8.03 -7.69
CA PRO A 157 28.50 8.47 -9.01
C PRO A 157 29.06 7.50 -10.06
N MET A 158 28.17 6.97 -10.89
CA MET A 158 28.55 6.04 -11.95
C MET A 158 29.20 6.81 -13.10
N VAL A 159 30.45 6.48 -13.40
CA VAL A 159 31.20 7.08 -14.51
C VAL A 159 30.94 6.33 -15.83
N ASP A 160 30.66 5.03 -15.74
CA ASP A 160 30.50 4.15 -16.90
C ASP A 160 29.04 4.07 -17.37
N GLN A 161 28.86 3.97 -18.69
CA GLN A 161 27.55 3.72 -19.30
C GLN A 161 27.18 2.23 -19.18
N GLY A 162 25.89 1.93 -19.01
CA GLY A 162 25.38 0.56 -18.98
C GLY A 162 24.04 0.42 -18.27
N PRO A 163 23.47 -0.80 -18.20
CA PRO A 163 22.16 -1.04 -17.59
C PRO A 163 22.06 -0.58 -16.13
N LEU A 164 23.18 -0.62 -15.39
CA LEU A 164 23.22 -0.18 -14.00
C LEU A 164 23.16 1.35 -13.85
N ALA A 165 23.45 2.11 -14.91
CA ALA A 165 23.38 3.58 -14.94
C ALA A 165 21.96 4.08 -15.22
N GLY A 166 20.97 3.18 -15.28
CA GLY A 166 19.57 3.51 -15.43
C GLY A 166 19.04 4.40 -14.29
N PRO A 167 18.00 5.21 -14.52
CA PRO A 167 17.43 6.10 -13.51
C PRO A 167 17.11 5.38 -12.20
N GLY A 168 17.72 5.83 -11.10
CA GLY A 168 17.48 5.31 -9.74
C GLY A 168 18.04 3.91 -9.45
N VAL A 169 18.64 3.20 -10.43
CA VAL A 169 19.11 1.81 -10.26
C VAL A 169 20.26 1.70 -9.26
N SER A 170 21.32 2.51 -9.43
CA SER A 170 22.47 2.51 -8.54
C SER A 170 22.12 2.93 -7.11
N ASP A 171 21.28 3.97 -6.97
CA ASP A 171 20.78 4.44 -5.68
C ASP A 171 19.94 3.37 -4.97
N PHE A 172 19.07 2.68 -5.71
CA PHE A 172 18.26 1.61 -5.15
C PHE A 172 19.14 0.43 -4.70
N LEU A 173 20.12 0.03 -5.51
CA LEU A 173 21.03 -1.06 -5.18
C LEU A 173 21.92 -0.74 -3.98
N ALA A 174 22.46 0.47 -3.90
CA ALA A 174 23.23 0.96 -2.75
C ALA A 174 22.42 0.92 -1.45
N ALA A 175 21.11 1.16 -1.55
CA ALA A 175 20.18 1.12 -0.43
C ALA A 175 19.58 -0.27 -0.15
N SER A 176 19.86 -1.30 -0.98
CA SER A 176 19.18 -2.60 -0.91
C SER A 176 19.95 -3.58 -0.01
N PRO A 177 19.49 -3.87 1.22
CA PRO A 177 20.11 -4.88 2.08
C PRO A 177 19.62 -6.29 1.77
N PHE A 178 18.56 -6.47 0.97
CA PHE A 178 17.91 -7.76 0.74
C PHE A 178 17.49 -7.94 -0.71
N LEU A 179 17.67 -9.13 -1.26
CA LEU A 179 17.13 -9.51 -2.56
C LEU A 179 16.69 -10.97 -2.62
N ALA A 180 15.80 -11.26 -3.57
CA ALA A 180 15.51 -12.60 -4.04
C ALA A 180 16.34 -12.88 -5.29
N LEU A 181 16.94 -14.07 -5.36
CA LEU A 181 17.76 -14.52 -6.48
C LEU A 181 17.21 -15.83 -7.02
N SER A 182 16.75 -15.82 -8.26
CA SER A 182 16.20 -17.00 -8.94
C SER A 182 17.17 -17.58 -9.95
N THR A 183 17.27 -18.91 -9.98
CA THR A 183 18.09 -19.71 -10.90
C THR A 183 17.32 -20.96 -11.32
N TRP A 184 17.71 -21.58 -12.44
CA TRP A 184 17.04 -22.73 -13.03
C TRP A 184 18.06 -23.85 -13.30
N ASP A 185 17.62 -25.09 -13.18
CA ASP A 185 18.40 -26.24 -13.63
C ASP A 185 17.91 -26.76 -15.00
N THR A 186 18.68 -27.68 -15.57
CA THR A 186 18.39 -28.29 -16.88
C THR A 186 17.29 -29.36 -16.84
N GLU A 187 16.90 -29.84 -15.66
CA GLU A 187 15.86 -30.86 -15.47
C GLU A 187 14.47 -30.24 -15.22
N GLY A 188 14.35 -28.91 -15.32
CA GLY A 188 13.10 -28.19 -15.12
C GLY A 188 12.79 -27.87 -13.67
N GLY A 189 13.80 -27.83 -12.79
CA GLY A 189 13.71 -27.24 -11.47
C GLY A 189 14.06 -25.75 -11.47
N SER A 190 13.70 -25.08 -10.38
CA SER A 190 14.10 -23.69 -10.13
C SER A 190 14.31 -23.46 -8.63
N ASP A 191 15.21 -22.55 -8.28
CA ASP A 191 15.44 -22.13 -6.91
C ASP A 191 15.39 -20.62 -6.81
N THR A 192 14.60 -20.11 -5.86
CA THR A 192 14.59 -18.70 -5.47
C THR A 192 15.12 -18.57 -4.05
N SER A 193 16.30 -17.97 -3.93
CA SER A 193 17.06 -17.85 -2.70
C SER A 193 17.05 -16.42 -2.15
N PRO A 194 16.73 -16.20 -0.85
CA PRO A 194 16.92 -14.91 -0.22
C PRO A 194 18.40 -14.65 0.03
N ARG A 195 18.85 -13.44 -0.31
CA ARG A 195 20.20 -12.92 -0.06
C ARG A 195 20.06 -11.66 0.79
N GLY A 196 20.94 -11.50 1.77
CA GLY A 196 20.84 -10.38 2.71
C GLY A 196 22.17 -9.97 3.30
N GLU A 197 22.37 -8.66 3.44
CA GLU A 197 23.59 -8.01 3.91
C GLU A 197 23.26 -6.70 4.66
N GLN A 198 24.09 -6.28 5.62
CA GLN A 198 23.75 -5.12 6.48
C GLN A 198 23.74 -3.77 5.75
N GLN A 199 24.48 -3.64 4.66
CA GLN A 199 24.61 -2.39 3.89
C GLN A 199 23.98 -2.54 2.52
N THR A 200 24.76 -3.02 1.55
CA THR A 200 24.31 -3.32 0.20
C THR A 200 24.54 -4.81 -0.06
N VAL A 201 23.51 -5.47 -0.58
CA VAL A 201 23.54 -6.91 -0.85
C VAL A 201 24.43 -7.25 -2.04
N ALA A 202 24.55 -6.35 -3.02
CA ALA A 202 25.39 -6.51 -4.20
C ALA A 202 26.13 -5.20 -4.51
N ARG A 203 27.42 -5.29 -4.84
CA ARG A 203 28.26 -4.12 -5.13
C ARG A 203 28.46 -3.97 -6.63
N ILE A 204 28.37 -2.73 -7.11
CA ILE A 204 28.68 -2.36 -8.50
C ILE A 204 30.21 -2.40 -8.68
N LEU A 205 30.67 -3.09 -9.72
CA LEU A 205 32.09 -3.07 -10.13
C LEU A 205 32.33 -2.12 -11.30
N ASN A 206 31.36 -2.02 -12.21
CA ASN A 206 31.33 -1.08 -13.35
C ASN A 206 29.87 -0.95 -13.85
N GLY A 207 29.62 -0.20 -14.92
CA GLY A 207 28.26 0.06 -15.47
C GLY A 207 27.46 -1.18 -15.92
N ARG A 208 28.09 -2.37 -15.99
CA ARG A 208 27.47 -3.63 -16.42
C ARG A 208 27.67 -4.79 -15.44
N THR A 209 28.64 -4.74 -14.53
CA THR A 209 28.98 -5.87 -13.65
C THR A 209 28.66 -5.61 -12.19
N LEU A 210 27.96 -6.57 -11.57
CA LEU A 210 27.76 -6.65 -10.13
C LEU A 210 28.57 -7.79 -9.51
N VAL A 211 28.91 -7.64 -8.24
CA VAL A 211 29.38 -8.73 -7.40
C VAL A 211 28.45 -8.96 -6.22
N LEU A 212 28.06 -10.21 -6.02
CA LEU A 212 27.28 -10.67 -4.88
C LEU A 212 28.14 -11.59 -4.01
N ALA A 213 28.26 -11.29 -2.72
CA ALA A 213 28.94 -12.18 -1.79
C ALA A 213 28.08 -13.43 -1.49
N ASP A 214 28.63 -14.63 -1.68
CA ASP A 214 28.06 -15.85 -1.13
C ASP A 214 28.62 -16.04 0.29
N ARG A 215 27.75 -16.11 1.29
CA ARG A 215 28.12 -16.13 2.71
C ARG A 215 27.76 -17.48 3.30
N LYS A 216 28.47 -17.89 4.34
CA LYS A 216 28.29 -19.22 4.94
C LYS A 216 26.84 -19.41 5.39
N GLY A 217 26.24 -20.52 4.98
CA GLY A 217 24.83 -20.82 5.25
C GLY A 217 24.63 -22.23 5.81
N ASN A 218 23.47 -22.80 5.49
CA ASN A 218 23.13 -24.20 5.73
C ASN A 218 23.86 -25.20 4.80
N LYS A 219 24.82 -24.71 4.00
CA LYS A 219 25.56 -25.45 2.97
C LYS A 219 24.67 -26.05 1.86
N ARG A 220 23.46 -25.53 1.67
CA ARG A 220 22.61 -25.86 0.53
C ARG A 220 23.06 -25.00 -0.65
N ALA A 221 23.52 -25.65 -1.73
CA ALA A 221 24.21 -25.01 -2.85
C ALA A 221 23.39 -25.00 -4.15
N ASP A 222 22.05 -25.15 -4.07
CA ASP A 222 21.16 -25.26 -5.24
C ASP A 222 21.39 -24.15 -6.26
N THR A 223 21.41 -22.88 -5.81
CA THR A 223 21.74 -21.74 -6.68
C THR A 223 23.06 -21.92 -7.44
N LEU A 224 24.10 -22.40 -6.76
CA LEU A 224 25.43 -22.57 -7.35
C LEU A 224 25.44 -23.74 -8.33
N HIS A 225 24.82 -24.86 -8.00
CA HIS A 225 24.70 -26.00 -8.90
C HIS A 225 23.91 -25.63 -10.17
N ASN A 226 22.80 -24.90 -10.03
CA ASN A 226 22.02 -24.39 -11.16
C ASN A 226 22.89 -23.56 -12.11
N LEU A 227 23.69 -22.63 -11.56
CA LEU A 227 24.57 -21.76 -12.35
C LEU A 227 25.71 -22.47 -13.09
N LEU A 228 26.08 -23.69 -12.70
CA LEU A 228 27.04 -24.50 -13.45
C LEU A 228 26.44 -25.07 -14.75
N HIS A 229 25.11 -25.12 -14.84
CA HIS A 229 24.38 -25.67 -15.98
C HIS A 229 23.68 -24.61 -16.82
N ASP A 230 23.09 -23.61 -16.16
CA ASP A 230 22.43 -22.46 -16.79
C ASP A 230 22.89 -21.19 -16.07
N ASP A 231 23.68 -20.36 -16.76
CA ASP A 231 24.27 -19.15 -16.21
C ASP A 231 23.25 -18.00 -16.06
N ARG A 232 22.03 -18.16 -16.55
CA ARG A 232 20.99 -17.12 -16.48
C ARG A 232 20.50 -16.93 -15.05
N ILE A 233 20.34 -15.67 -14.66
CA ILE A 233 19.89 -15.28 -13.31
C ILE A 233 18.87 -14.15 -13.39
N ALA A 234 17.94 -14.15 -12.45
CA ALA A 234 17.06 -13.03 -12.20
C ALA A 234 17.08 -12.64 -10.72
N LEU A 235 16.99 -11.33 -10.45
CA LEU A 235 17.06 -10.76 -9.11
C LEU A 235 15.91 -9.77 -8.90
N ALA A 236 15.36 -9.74 -7.68
CA ALA A 236 14.46 -8.70 -7.22
C ALA A 236 14.92 -8.18 -5.85
N ALA A 237 15.30 -6.90 -5.76
CA ALA A 237 15.80 -6.31 -4.52
C ALA A 237 14.75 -5.45 -3.81
N LEU A 238 14.81 -5.44 -2.47
CA LEU A 238 13.98 -4.62 -1.59
C LEU A 238 14.83 -3.63 -0.81
N VAL A 239 14.28 -2.43 -0.64
CA VAL A 239 14.80 -1.40 0.27
C VAL A 239 13.77 -1.19 1.36
N PRO A 240 14.11 -1.38 2.64
CA PRO A 240 13.22 -1.04 3.75
C PRO A 240 12.62 0.36 3.60
N GLY A 241 11.30 0.46 3.71
CA GLY A 241 10.56 1.71 3.60
C GLY A 241 10.30 2.21 2.18
N ARG A 242 10.68 1.48 1.13
CA ARG A 242 10.32 1.79 -0.27
C ARG A 242 9.31 0.78 -0.81
N SER A 243 8.37 1.26 -1.61
CA SER A 243 7.38 0.44 -2.33
C SER A 243 7.90 -0.12 -3.66
N GLY A 244 8.96 0.49 -4.21
CA GLY A 244 9.60 0.02 -5.43
C GLY A 244 10.33 -1.31 -5.25
N VAL A 245 10.56 -2.00 -6.36
CA VAL A 245 11.41 -3.19 -6.46
C VAL A 245 12.38 -2.97 -7.61
N LEU A 246 13.66 -3.23 -7.36
CA LEU A 246 14.68 -3.27 -8.40
C LEU A 246 14.72 -4.68 -9.01
N HIS A 247 14.49 -4.76 -10.32
CA HIS A 247 14.59 -5.98 -11.10
C HIS A 247 15.87 -5.98 -11.91
N ILE A 248 16.61 -7.09 -11.87
CA ILE A 248 17.83 -7.28 -12.65
C ILE A 248 17.77 -8.65 -13.31
N HIS A 249 18.18 -8.73 -14.58
CA HIS A 249 18.46 -10.00 -15.25
C HIS A 249 19.80 -9.95 -15.99
N GLY A 250 20.43 -11.11 -16.09
CA GLY A 250 21.72 -11.24 -16.73
C GLY A 250 22.29 -12.64 -16.58
N ARG A 251 23.62 -12.72 -16.58
CA ARG A 251 24.36 -13.99 -16.48
C ARG A 251 25.31 -13.95 -15.30
N ALA A 252 25.45 -15.06 -14.58
CA ALA A 252 26.31 -15.14 -13.41
C ALA A 252 27.37 -16.23 -13.55
N ALA A 253 28.57 -15.92 -13.06
CA ALA A 253 29.65 -16.88 -12.87
C ALA A 253 30.08 -16.93 -11.41
N ILE A 254 30.51 -18.09 -10.94
CA ILE A 254 30.97 -18.31 -9.57
C ILE A 254 32.49 -18.08 -9.52
N THR A 255 32.97 -17.32 -8.55
CA THR A 255 34.41 -17.07 -8.34
C THR A 255 34.82 -17.26 -6.89
N ASP A 256 36.04 -17.76 -6.69
CA ASP A 256 36.77 -17.84 -5.43
C ASP A 256 38.01 -16.91 -5.41
N ASP A 257 38.06 -15.92 -6.32
CA ASP A 257 39.19 -15.00 -6.45
C ASP A 257 39.48 -14.28 -5.11
N THR A 258 40.64 -14.58 -4.54
CA THR A 258 40.96 -14.14 -3.17
C THR A 258 41.10 -12.62 -3.08
N ALA A 259 41.53 -11.94 -4.15
CA ALA A 259 41.68 -10.49 -4.14
C ALA A 259 40.30 -9.81 -4.09
N LEU A 260 39.36 -10.25 -4.93
CA LEU A 260 37.98 -9.78 -4.92
C LEU A 260 37.28 -10.11 -3.60
N LEU A 261 37.35 -11.35 -3.10
CA LEU A 261 36.71 -11.76 -1.86
C LEU A 261 37.18 -10.93 -0.65
N LYS A 262 38.46 -10.56 -0.59
CA LYS A 262 39.00 -9.66 0.45
C LYS A 262 38.32 -8.28 0.45
N THR A 263 37.95 -7.76 -0.72
CA THR A 263 37.24 -6.47 -0.81
C THR A 263 35.80 -6.54 -0.31
N LEU A 264 35.24 -7.75 -0.15
CA LEU A 264 33.90 -8.01 0.37
C LEU A 264 33.93 -8.44 1.85
N ALA A 265 35.11 -8.38 2.48
CA ALA A 265 35.30 -8.86 3.84
C ALA A 265 34.61 -7.99 4.88
N LEU A 266 33.91 -8.62 5.82
CA LEU A 266 33.33 -7.95 6.98
C LEU A 266 34.29 -8.11 8.14
N ARG A 267 34.83 -7.00 8.65
CA ARG A 267 35.83 -6.99 9.73
C ARG A 267 36.98 -7.97 9.48
N GLY A 268 37.45 -8.04 8.24
CA GLY A 268 38.55 -8.91 7.83
C GLY A 268 38.16 -10.36 7.52
N VAL A 269 36.87 -10.72 7.59
CA VAL A 269 36.38 -12.06 7.22
C VAL A 269 35.76 -12.03 5.81
N PRO A 270 36.42 -12.57 4.78
CA PRO A 270 35.88 -12.62 3.43
C PRO A 270 34.73 -13.64 3.31
N PRO A 271 33.85 -13.49 2.30
CA PRO A 271 32.94 -14.57 1.90
C PRO A 271 33.72 -15.77 1.37
N HIS A 272 33.09 -16.95 1.32
CA HIS A 272 33.73 -18.14 0.75
C HIS A 272 33.74 -18.18 -0.78
N LEU A 273 32.74 -17.55 -1.42
CA LEU A 273 32.58 -17.43 -2.87
C LEU A 273 31.91 -16.08 -3.18
N ALA A 274 31.94 -15.68 -4.43
CA ALA A 274 31.12 -14.58 -4.95
C ALA A 274 30.50 -14.95 -6.29
N LEU A 275 29.37 -14.32 -6.61
CA LEU A 275 28.80 -14.33 -7.95
C LEU A 275 29.21 -13.05 -8.67
N LEU A 276 29.83 -13.20 -9.83
CA LEU A 276 30.05 -12.13 -10.79
C LEU A 276 28.88 -12.12 -11.75
N ILE A 277 28.11 -11.03 -11.76
CA ILE A 277 26.87 -10.94 -12.53
C ILE A 277 27.07 -9.91 -13.63
N ASP A 278 27.05 -10.39 -14.87
CA ASP A 278 27.01 -9.58 -16.07
C ASP A 278 25.56 -9.16 -16.35
N VAL A 279 25.26 -7.89 -16.10
CA VAL A 279 23.89 -7.37 -16.13
C VAL A 279 23.50 -7.04 -17.57
N GLU A 280 22.41 -7.65 -18.02
CA GLU A 280 21.82 -7.37 -19.33
C GLU A 280 20.75 -6.29 -19.23
N HIS A 281 20.04 -6.22 -18.11
CA HIS A 281 18.99 -5.24 -17.84
C HIS A 281 18.84 -4.99 -16.35
N ALA A 282 18.54 -3.74 -15.99
CA ALA A 282 18.20 -3.36 -14.63
C ALA A 282 17.17 -2.21 -14.65
N GLU A 283 16.15 -2.30 -13.81
CA GLU A 283 15.13 -1.26 -13.69
C GLU A 283 14.48 -1.25 -12.32
N VAL A 284 14.09 -0.07 -11.85
CA VAL A 284 13.27 0.09 -10.66
C VAL A 284 11.82 0.27 -11.11
N ARG A 285 10.90 -0.53 -10.56
CA ARG A 285 9.46 -0.42 -10.82
C ARG A 285 8.70 -0.31 -9.52
N SER A 286 7.58 0.41 -9.53
CA SER A 286 6.59 0.33 -8.46
C SER A 286 6.08 -1.11 -8.35
N ASN A 287 5.95 -1.63 -7.14
CA ASN A 287 5.41 -2.96 -6.91
C ASN A 287 4.19 -2.88 -5.98
N ASP A 288 3.02 -3.16 -6.54
CA ASP A 288 1.75 -3.11 -5.81
C ASP A 288 1.71 -4.09 -4.63
N ALA A 289 2.31 -5.28 -4.77
CA ALA A 289 2.32 -6.28 -3.72
C ALA A 289 3.10 -5.79 -2.49
N VAL A 290 4.30 -5.24 -2.69
CA VAL A 290 5.12 -4.66 -1.62
C VAL A 290 4.41 -3.46 -0.99
N SER A 291 3.81 -2.60 -1.81
CA SER A 291 3.04 -1.43 -1.36
C SER A 291 1.86 -1.82 -0.46
N ARG A 292 1.06 -2.81 -0.88
CA ARG A 292 -0.10 -3.30 -0.13
C ARG A 292 0.29 -4.08 1.13
N ALA A 293 1.39 -4.81 1.08
CA ALA A 293 1.87 -5.62 2.20
C ALA A 293 2.31 -4.78 3.41
N ARG A 294 2.63 -3.49 3.21
CA ARG A 294 3.05 -2.54 4.28
C ARG A 294 4.07 -3.17 5.23
N LEU A 295 5.09 -3.81 4.64
CA LEU A 295 6.07 -4.68 5.33
C LEU A 295 6.76 -4.01 6.54
N TRP A 296 6.86 -2.69 6.52
CA TRP A 296 7.55 -1.90 7.54
C TRP A 296 6.62 -1.13 8.48
N ASN A 297 5.31 -1.25 8.31
CA ASN A 297 4.35 -0.63 9.21
C ASN A 297 4.29 -1.38 10.56
N PRO A 298 4.51 -0.70 11.71
CA PRO A 298 4.46 -1.33 13.03
C PRO A 298 3.12 -2.00 13.35
N ASP A 299 1.98 -1.41 12.96
CA ASP A 299 0.65 -1.93 13.29
C ASP A 299 0.35 -3.27 12.61
N VAL A 300 0.92 -3.47 11.42
CA VAL A 300 0.84 -4.75 10.69
C VAL A 300 1.66 -5.85 11.38
N ARG A 301 2.69 -5.45 12.16
CA ARG A 301 3.52 -6.37 12.95
C ARG A 301 2.90 -6.70 14.30
N SER A 302 2.17 -5.75 14.90
CA SER A 302 1.55 -5.84 16.23
C SER A 302 0.34 -6.78 16.28
N GLY A 303 -0.38 -6.96 15.17
CA GLY A 303 -1.63 -7.73 15.12
C GLY A 303 -1.48 -9.26 15.11
N ARG A 304 -0.30 -9.81 15.42
CA ARG A 304 -0.02 -11.25 15.23
C ARG A 304 0.60 -11.92 16.45
N ASP A 305 -0.15 -11.90 17.53
CA ASP A 305 0.02 -12.83 18.65
C ASP A 305 -0.36 -14.28 18.29
N ALA A 306 -0.87 -14.52 17.07
CA ALA A 306 -1.38 -15.82 16.60
C ALA A 306 -0.43 -16.60 15.68
N ALA A 307 0.70 -16.04 15.23
CA ALA A 307 1.69 -16.78 14.43
C ALA A 307 2.40 -17.80 15.33
N SER A 308 1.71 -18.90 15.57
CA SER A 308 2.15 -20.06 16.31
C SER A 308 3.56 -20.42 15.87
N ASP A 309 4.49 -20.43 16.84
CA ASP A 309 5.92 -20.72 16.73
C ASP A 309 6.27 -21.52 15.46
N MET A 310 6.74 -20.86 14.38
CA MET A 310 7.08 -21.56 13.12
C MET A 310 8.12 -22.66 13.32
N MET A 311 8.82 -22.67 14.45
CA MET A 311 9.70 -23.77 14.85
C MET A 311 8.95 -24.99 15.39
N ALA A 312 7.82 -24.80 16.07
CA ALA A 312 6.90 -25.89 16.37
C ALA A 312 6.41 -26.53 15.05
N LEU A 313 6.11 -25.70 14.04
CA LEU A 313 5.74 -26.16 12.69
C LEU A 313 6.89 -26.87 11.96
N GLY A 314 8.11 -26.32 11.97
CA GLY A 314 9.30 -26.97 11.38
C GLY A 314 9.74 -28.25 12.11
N SER A 315 9.45 -28.37 13.41
CA SER A 315 9.65 -29.62 14.16
C SER A 315 8.58 -30.68 13.83
N ALA A 316 7.36 -30.25 13.47
CA ALA A 316 6.33 -31.12 12.92
C ALA A 316 6.69 -31.61 11.50
N HIS A 317 7.28 -30.76 10.64
CA HIS A 317 7.84 -31.17 9.33
C HIS A 317 8.87 -32.30 9.47
N LEU A 318 9.80 -32.18 10.44
CA LEU A 318 10.79 -33.22 10.72
C LEU A 318 10.15 -34.54 11.15
N ALA A 319 9.02 -34.49 11.87
CA ALA A 319 8.28 -35.68 12.28
C ALA A 319 7.50 -36.33 11.11
N VAL A 320 7.06 -35.54 10.12
CA VAL A 320 6.39 -36.03 8.90
C VAL A 320 7.41 -36.66 7.93
N GLY A 321 8.52 -35.98 7.62
CA GLY A 321 9.58 -36.55 6.77
C GLY A 321 10.27 -37.80 7.36
N ALA A 322 10.37 -37.87 8.70
CA ALA A 322 10.85 -39.08 9.39
C ALA A 322 9.84 -40.27 9.32
N ALA A 323 8.55 -39.98 9.21
CA ALA A 323 7.51 -41.01 9.07
C ALA A 323 7.46 -41.59 7.65
N GLU A 324 7.69 -40.76 6.61
CA GLU A 324 7.80 -41.21 5.22
C GLU A 324 9.08 -42.03 4.95
N SER A 325 10.16 -41.76 5.69
CA SER A 325 11.45 -42.46 5.56
C SER A 325 11.61 -43.70 6.47
N GLY A 326 10.57 -44.08 7.23
CA GLY A 326 10.48 -45.36 7.94
C GLY A 326 11.40 -45.59 9.15
N ARG A 327 11.91 -44.55 9.84
CA ARG A 327 12.80 -44.70 11.03
C ARG A 327 12.17 -44.23 12.34
N GLY A 328 12.47 -44.93 13.44
CA GLY A 328 11.87 -44.80 14.77
C GLY A 328 12.10 -43.49 15.57
N SER A 329 12.65 -42.43 14.96
CA SER A 329 12.93 -41.13 15.61
C SER A 329 11.72 -40.19 15.70
N ALA A 330 10.66 -40.43 14.93
CA ALA A 330 9.46 -39.56 14.88
C ALA A 330 8.68 -39.50 16.22
N ARG A 331 8.68 -40.59 17.01
CA ARG A 331 8.05 -40.63 18.33
C ARG A 331 8.78 -39.77 19.37
N LEU A 332 10.12 -39.76 19.33
CA LEU A 332 10.94 -39.01 20.29
C LEU A 332 10.82 -37.50 20.08
N ILE A 333 10.79 -37.05 18.82
CA ILE A 333 10.64 -35.64 18.45
C ILE A 333 9.25 -35.11 18.85
N LYS A 334 8.17 -35.86 18.57
CA LYS A 334 6.80 -35.50 18.99
C LYS A 334 6.65 -35.37 20.51
N VAL A 335 7.34 -36.21 21.29
CA VAL A 335 7.32 -36.17 22.76
C VAL A 335 8.07 -34.95 23.30
N ILE A 336 9.21 -34.59 22.68
CA ILE A 336 10.01 -33.42 23.10
C ILE A 336 9.30 -32.10 22.77
N THR A 337 8.62 -32.00 21.62
CA THR A 337 7.92 -30.78 21.20
C THR A 337 6.58 -30.57 21.90
N ALA A 338 6.00 -31.62 22.51
CA ALA A 338 4.74 -31.56 23.26
C ALA A 338 4.91 -31.04 24.70
N LEU A 339 6.14 -30.86 25.19
CA LEU A 339 6.41 -30.30 26.52
C LEU A 339 6.22 -28.78 26.51
N PRO A 340 5.35 -28.21 27.38
CA PRO A 340 5.14 -26.77 27.48
C PRO A 340 6.46 -26.02 27.70
N GLY A 341 6.78 -25.04 26.85
CA GLY A 341 7.99 -24.20 26.97
C GLY A 341 9.26 -24.77 26.32
N MET A 342 9.26 -26.02 25.83
CA MET A 342 10.43 -26.60 25.15
C MET A 342 10.69 -25.96 23.78
N SER A 343 9.64 -25.59 23.04
CA SER A 343 9.75 -24.90 21.74
C SER A 343 10.45 -23.54 21.90
N TRP A 344 10.09 -22.79 22.94
CA TRP A 344 10.72 -21.52 23.31
C TRP A 344 12.21 -21.66 23.68
N LEU A 345 12.57 -22.71 24.43
CA LEU A 345 13.97 -23.00 24.76
C LEU A 345 14.78 -23.35 23.51
N MET A 346 14.24 -24.20 22.63
CA MET A 346 14.88 -24.54 21.35
C MET A 346 15.03 -23.32 20.44
N ARG A 347 14.01 -22.45 20.40
CA ARG A 347 14.08 -21.18 19.67
C ARG A 347 15.24 -20.31 20.15
N LYS A 348 15.36 -20.10 21.47
CA LYS A 348 16.47 -19.33 22.04
C LYS A 348 17.84 -19.93 21.75
N ALA A 349 17.96 -21.26 21.77
CA ALA A 349 19.22 -21.93 21.45
C ALA A 349 19.60 -21.71 19.98
N MET A 350 18.64 -21.81 19.06
CA MET A 350 18.86 -21.62 17.63
C MET A 350 19.14 -20.15 17.30
N ASP A 351 18.39 -19.21 17.87
CA ASP A 351 18.64 -17.77 17.76
C ASP A 351 20.07 -17.42 18.20
N ARG A 352 20.53 -18.00 19.31
CA ARG A 352 21.93 -17.87 19.77
C ARG A 352 22.92 -18.48 18.78
N ALA A 353 22.60 -19.63 18.19
CA ALA A 353 23.45 -20.26 17.19
C ALA A 353 23.57 -19.41 15.91
N TYR A 354 22.47 -18.83 15.42
CA TYR A 354 22.46 -17.89 14.30
C TYR A 354 23.28 -16.65 14.60
N VAL A 355 23.03 -15.98 15.73
CA VAL A 355 23.76 -14.79 16.15
C VAL A 355 25.26 -15.08 16.32
N SER A 356 25.61 -16.23 16.91
CA SER A 356 27.00 -16.66 17.08
C SER A 356 27.68 -16.92 15.74
N GLY A 357 27.00 -17.61 14.81
CA GLY A 357 27.51 -17.84 13.45
C GLY A 357 27.79 -16.54 12.70
N LEU A 358 26.84 -15.60 12.74
CA LEU A 358 26.98 -14.30 12.09
C LEU A 358 28.11 -13.45 12.69
N ARG A 359 28.31 -13.49 14.02
CA ARG A 359 29.45 -12.82 14.65
C ARG A 359 30.79 -13.37 14.16
N LYS A 360 30.89 -14.68 13.93
CA LYS A 360 32.09 -15.32 13.35
C LYS A 360 32.33 -14.92 11.89
N GLU A 361 31.29 -14.53 11.17
CA GLU A 361 31.37 -13.98 9.81
C GLU A 361 31.69 -12.48 9.77
N GLY A 362 31.89 -11.83 10.93
CA GLY A 362 32.29 -10.42 11.01
C GLY A 362 31.14 -9.43 11.23
N TYR A 363 29.90 -9.90 11.40
CA TYR A 363 28.75 -9.02 11.65
C TYR A 363 28.75 -8.43 13.07
N ALA A 364 28.57 -7.12 13.15
CA ALA A 364 28.39 -6.36 14.39
C ALA A 364 26.92 -6.33 14.83
N ASP A 365 26.67 -6.26 16.14
CA ASP A 365 25.36 -5.90 16.70
C ASP A 365 24.17 -6.69 16.13
N VAL A 366 24.39 -7.97 15.86
CA VAL A 366 23.36 -8.88 15.36
C VAL A 366 22.42 -9.24 16.51
N ARG A 367 21.13 -9.01 16.30
CA ARG A 367 20.05 -9.43 17.19
C ARG A 367 19.21 -10.47 16.49
N ALA A 368 18.76 -11.49 17.22
CA ALA A 368 17.77 -12.40 16.68
C ALA A 368 16.42 -11.67 16.56
N PRO A 369 15.58 -11.99 15.56
CA PRO A 369 14.23 -11.48 15.48
C PRO A 369 13.46 -12.07 16.67
N SER A 370 13.28 -11.29 17.72
CA SER A 370 12.24 -11.61 18.70
C SER A 370 10.94 -11.05 18.15
N ALA A 371 9.89 -11.88 18.05
CA ALA A 371 8.52 -11.36 18.07
C ALA A 371 8.46 -10.34 19.22
N ALA A 372 8.25 -9.07 18.87
CA ALA A 372 8.44 -7.96 19.78
C ALA A 372 7.63 -8.21 21.06
N ARG A 373 8.32 -8.47 22.18
CA ARG A 373 7.66 -8.44 23.49
C ARG A 373 7.41 -6.98 23.85
N ARG A 374 6.16 -6.70 24.21
CA ARG A 374 5.69 -5.47 24.88
C ARG A 374 6.79 -4.83 25.73
N GLY A 375 7.08 -3.56 25.44
CA GLY A 375 7.94 -2.73 26.27
C GLY A 375 8.48 -1.54 25.48
N ASP A 376 7.99 -0.36 25.82
CA ASP A 376 8.50 0.97 25.47
C ASP A 376 8.40 1.40 24.00
N ALA A 377 7.17 1.57 23.53
CA ALA A 377 6.86 2.69 22.66
C ALA A 377 5.83 3.57 23.37
N HIS A 378 6.28 4.70 23.91
CA HIS A 378 5.40 5.83 24.18
C HIS A 378 4.88 6.34 22.82
N HIS A 379 3.84 5.69 22.29
CA HIS A 379 3.07 6.21 21.18
C HIS A 379 2.01 7.12 21.76
N GLY A 380 2.23 8.43 21.61
CA GLY A 380 1.13 9.39 21.69
C GLY A 380 0.15 9.05 20.59
N GLU A 381 -1.03 8.56 20.98
CA GLU A 381 -2.19 8.36 20.12
C GLU A 381 -2.49 9.66 19.36
N VAL A 382 -2.21 9.67 18.06
CA VAL A 382 -2.98 10.50 17.14
C VAL A 382 -4.08 9.57 16.63
N ALA A 383 -5.28 9.70 17.19
CA ALA A 383 -6.39 8.82 16.94
C ALA A 383 -6.80 8.83 15.45
N VAL A 384 -6.40 7.80 14.71
CA VAL A 384 -7.04 7.44 13.44
C VAL A 384 -8.37 6.77 13.80
N GLY A 385 -9.49 7.46 13.59
CA GLY A 385 -10.81 6.90 13.89
C GLY A 385 -11.04 5.54 13.19
N PRO A 386 -11.62 4.54 13.88
CA PRO A 386 -11.84 3.21 13.32
C PRO A 386 -12.79 3.26 12.11
N LEU A 387 -12.56 2.37 11.14
CA LEU A 387 -13.51 2.15 10.04
C LEU A 387 -14.79 1.53 10.59
N ARG A 388 -15.95 2.04 10.18
CA ARG A 388 -17.25 1.47 10.52
C ARG A 388 -17.69 0.53 9.40
N PRO A 389 -17.79 -0.79 9.65
CA PRO A 389 -18.32 -1.74 8.68
C PRO A 389 -19.80 -1.45 8.42
N VAL A 390 -20.20 -1.47 7.16
CA VAL A 390 -21.58 -1.22 6.73
C VAL A 390 -22.01 -2.22 5.67
N ARG A 391 -23.32 -2.45 5.56
CA ARG A 391 -23.91 -3.33 4.56
C ARG A 391 -24.82 -2.53 3.64
N VAL A 392 -24.77 -2.84 2.34
CA VAL A 392 -25.71 -2.32 1.34
C VAL A 392 -27.06 -3.01 1.55
N CYS A 393 -28.04 -2.29 2.09
CA CYS A 393 -29.39 -2.82 2.31
C CYS A 393 -30.39 -2.41 1.22
N GLU A 394 -30.04 -1.44 0.37
CA GLU A 394 -30.84 -1.08 -0.80
C GLU A 394 -29.98 -0.33 -1.82
N ILE A 395 -30.26 -0.53 -3.11
CA ILE A 395 -29.70 0.26 -4.21
C ILE A 395 -30.89 0.86 -4.97
N ARG A 396 -31.03 2.18 -4.90
CA ARG A 396 -32.07 2.92 -5.62
C ARG A 396 -31.49 3.54 -6.88
N GLN A 397 -32.15 3.33 -8.02
CA GLN A 397 -31.81 4.01 -9.27
C GLN A 397 -32.51 5.38 -9.28
N GLU A 398 -31.74 6.47 -9.18
CA GLU A 398 -32.29 7.84 -9.16
C GLU A 398 -32.47 8.40 -10.57
N THR A 399 -31.49 8.13 -11.44
CA THR A 399 -31.44 8.56 -12.86
C THR A 399 -30.68 7.52 -13.66
N PRO A 400 -30.65 7.54 -15.01
CA PRO A 400 -29.81 6.61 -15.78
C PRO A 400 -28.32 6.65 -15.40
N SER A 401 -27.83 7.79 -14.88
CA SER A 401 -26.41 7.99 -14.53
C SER A 401 -26.11 8.03 -13.04
N ALA A 402 -27.10 7.89 -12.14
CA ALA A 402 -26.88 7.97 -10.70
C ALA A 402 -27.72 6.97 -9.89
N ARG A 403 -27.12 6.42 -8.83
CA ARG A 403 -27.73 5.49 -7.88
C ARG A 403 -27.50 5.93 -6.44
N THR A 404 -28.47 5.71 -5.58
CA THR A 404 -28.33 5.87 -4.12
C THR A 404 -28.06 4.52 -3.48
N LEU A 405 -26.93 4.40 -2.79
CA LEU A 405 -26.60 3.28 -1.92
C LEU A 405 -27.17 3.58 -0.53
N VAL A 406 -28.03 2.70 -0.02
CA VAL A 406 -28.55 2.78 1.35
C VAL A 406 -27.76 1.80 2.20
N LEU A 407 -27.10 2.33 3.21
CA LEU A 407 -26.14 1.63 4.04
C LEU A 407 -26.64 1.58 5.47
N GLU A 408 -26.47 0.44 6.12
CA GLU A 408 -26.71 0.26 7.56
C GLU A 408 -25.45 -0.27 8.24
N ASP A 409 -25.37 -0.12 9.57
CA ASP A 409 -24.29 -0.76 10.33
C ASP A 409 -24.30 -2.27 10.09
N ALA A 410 -23.13 -2.86 9.84
CA ALA A 410 -23.03 -4.31 9.67
C ALA A 410 -23.03 -5.08 11.01
N ALA A 411 -22.96 -4.39 12.15
CA ALA A 411 -23.11 -4.99 13.48
C ALA A 411 -24.57 -5.42 13.76
N ASP A 412 -24.75 -6.35 14.70
CA ASP A 412 -26.07 -6.90 15.08
C ASP A 412 -27.04 -5.83 15.64
N GLU A 413 -26.52 -4.73 16.18
CA GLU A 413 -27.30 -3.55 16.59
C GLU A 413 -26.98 -2.35 15.69
N ALA A 414 -27.96 -1.96 14.86
CA ALA A 414 -27.83 -0.84 13.93
C ALA A 414 -27.70 0.49 14.67
N LYS A 415 -26.48 1.04 14.74
CA LYS A 415 -26.23 2.37 15.33
C LYS A 415 -26.66 3.49 14.38
N PRO A 416 -27.09 4.65 14.88
CA PRO A 416 -27.36 5.81 14.04
C PRO A 416 -26.07 6.36 13.40
N PHE A 417 -26.22 7.07 12.28
CA PHE A 417 -25.16 7.87 11.67
C PHE A 417 -25.36 9.32 12.09
N ASP A 418 -24.49 9.83 12.95
CA ASP A 418 -24.50 11.22 13.40
C ASP A 418 -23.54 12.06 12.56
N PHE A 419 -23.99 13.21 12.07
CA PHE A 419 -23.27 14.13 11.19
C PHE A 419 -24.00 15.48 11.05
N HIS A 420 -23.34 16.49 10.51
CA HIS A 420 -24.01 17.74 10.11
C HIS A 420 -24.46 17.66 8.64
N PRO A 421 -25.66 18.18 8.30
CA PRO A 421 -26.15 18.13 6.93
C PRO A 421 -25.20 18.85 5.97
N GLY A 422 -24.83 18.15 4.89
CA GLY A 422 -23.81 18.58 3.94
C GLY A 422 -22.42 17.96 4.15
N GLN A 423 -22.19 17.26 5.28
CA GLN A 423 -20.98 16.45 5.46
C GLN A 423 -20.97 15.19 4.58
N PHE A 424 -19.79 14.62 4.43
CA PHE A 424 -19.56 13.42 3.64
C PHE A 424 -18.96 12.27 4.46
N PHE A 425 -19.08 11.07 3.91
CA PHE A 425 -18.39 9.88 4.38
C PHE A 425 -17.42 9.39 3.31
N THR A 426 -16.27 8.89 3.75
CA THR A 426 -15.30 8.21 2.88
C THR A 426 -15.64 6.73 2.86
N LEU A 427 -16.14 6.24 1.73
CA LEU A 427 -16.26 4.81 1.46
C LEU A 427 -14.88 4.21 1.26
N VAL A 428 -14.66 3.06 1.88
CA VAL A 428 -13.45 2.25 1.79
C VAL A 428 -13.88 0.85 1.40
N THR A 429 -13.38 0.38 0.26
CA THR A 429 -13.64 -0.98 -0.21
C THR A 429 -12.41 -1.51 -0.97
N ASP A 430 -12.38 -2.81 -1.22
CA ASP A 430 -11.44 -3.44 -2.12
C ASP A 430 -12.16 -3.77 -3.44
N ILE A 431 -11.61 -3.31 -4.57
CA ILE A 431 -12.12 -3.64 -5.90
C ILE A 431 -10.99 -4.33 -6.64
N ALA A 432 -11.13 -5.65 -6.88
CA ALA A 432 -10.14 -6.48 -7.57
C ALA A 432 -8.72 -6.41 -6.95
N GLY A 433 -8.63 -6.44 -5.62
CA GLY A 433 -7.36 -6.39 -4.86
C GLY A 433 -6.77 -4.99 -4.74
N GLN A 434 -7.48 -3.96 -5.19
CA GLN A 434 -7.07 -2.56 -5.08
C GLN A 434 -7.94 -1.84 -4.04
N PRO A 435 -7.35 -1.29 -2.96
CA PRO A 435 -8.10 -0.53 -1.97
C PRO A 435 -8.57 0.80 -2.56
N VAL A 436 -9.87 0.93 -2.77
CA VAL A 436 -10.50 2.14 -3.31
C VAL A 436 -11.14 2.95 -2.19
N ARG A 437 -10.83 4.25 -2.17
CA ARG A 437 -11.40 5.22 -1.22
C ARG A 437 -12.07 6.35 -1.96
N ARG A 438 -13.35 6.63 -1.67
CA ARG A 438 -14.07 7.74 -2.31
C ARG A 438 -14.96 8.45 -1.31
N ALA A 439 -14.90 9.77 -1.33
CA ALA A 439 -15.79 10.62 -0.56
C ALA A 439 -17.12 10.77 -1.29
N TYR A 440 -18.22 10.58 -0.57
CA TYR A 440 -19.57 10.86 -1.02
C TYR A 440 -20.31 11.63 0.07
N SER A 441 -20.89 12.77 -0.28
CA SER A 441 -21.75 13.53 0.64
C SER A 441 -22.92 12.66 1.09
N ALA A 442 -23.25 12.71 2.38
CA ALA A 442 -24.46 12.09 2.87
C ALA A 442 -25.64 12.79 2.19
N SER A 443 -26.55 12.00 1.59
CA SER A 443 -27.82 12.53 1.08
C SER A 443 -28.95 12.33 2.10
N SER A 444 -28.79 11.48 3.12
CA SER A 444 -29.76 11.27 4.21
C SER A 444 -29.72 12.37 5.28
N ALA A 445 -30.68 12.35 6.21
CA ALA A 445 -30.68 13.21 7.38
C ALA A 445 -29.82 12.62 8.54
N PRO A 446 -29.20 13.47 9.38
CA PRO A 446 -28.48 13.04 10.58
C PRO A 446 -29.33 12.23 11.56
N GLY A 447 -28.67 11.37 12.33
CA GLY A 447 -29.29 10.57 13.39
C GLY A 447 -30.09 9.36 12.88
N ALA A 448 -30.22 9.17 11.57
CA ALA A 448 -30.86 8.00 10.98
C ALA A 448 -30.01 6.73 11.15
N THR A 449 -30.66 5.56 11.27
CA THR A 449 -29.99 4.24 11.26
C THR A 449 -29.49 3.83 9.88
N ARG A 450 -29.92 4.55 8.83
CA ARG A 450 -29.51 4.34 7.45
C ARG A 450 -28.78 5.57 6.92
N LEU A 451 -27.62 5.34 6.32
CA LEU A 451 -26.84 6.33 5.60
C LEU A 451 -27.12 6.20 4.10
N GLU A 452 -27.46 7.30 3.45
CA GLU A 452 -27.64 7.32 2.00
C GLU A 452 -26.46 8.03 1.34
N LEU A 453 -25.85 7.37 0.36
CA LEU A 453 -24.76 7.92 -0.46
C LEU A 453 -25.12 7.78 -1.93
N THR A 454 -25.27 8.90 -2.62
CA THR A 454 -25.66 8.91 -4.04
C THR A 454 -24.44 9.05 -4.93
N VAL A 455 -24.25 8.06 -5.79
CA VAL A 455 -23.09 7.87 -6.65
C VAL A 455 -23.51 8.13 -8.08
N LYS A 456 -22.93 9.15 -8.71
CA LYS A 456 -23.03 9.38 -10.16
C LYS A 456 -21.93 8.61 -10.89
N HIS A 457 -22.26 7.97 -12.01
CA HIS A 457 -21.29 7.31 -12.86
C HIS A 457 -20.32 8.32 -13.48
N VAL A 458 -19.02 8.05 -13.34
CA VAL A 458 -17.94 8.81 -13.97
C VAL A 458 -17.20 7.83 -14.89
N GLU A 459 -17.05 8.20 -16.15
CA GLU A 459 -16.33 7.41 -17.15
C GLU A 459 -14.88 7.16 -16.68
N GLY A 460 -14.44 5.91 -16.72
CA GLY A 460 -13.13 5.49 -16.20
C GLY A 460 -13.00 5.52 -14.66
N GLY A 461 -14.05 5.87 -13.91
CA GLY A 461 -14.03 5.97 -12.46
C GLY A 461 -14.18 4.61 -11.77
N GLN A 462 -13.12 4.13 -11.10
CA GLN A 462 -13.08 2.80 -10.46
C GLN A 462 -14.30 2.48 -9.56
N PHE A 463 -14.55 3.28 -8.53
CA PHE A 463 -15.67 3.02 -7.61
C PHE A 463 -17.03 3.29 -8.25
N SER A 464 -17.16 4.39 -9.02
CA SER A 464 -18.45 4.76 -9.62
C SER A 464 -18.91 3.69 -10.61
N THR A 465 -18.00 3.11 -11.40
CA THR A 465 -18.28 1.97 -12.27
C THR A 465 -18.65 0.73 -11.46
N HIS A 466 -17.90 0.42 -10.40
CA HIS A 466 -18.23 -0.71 -9.50
C HIS A 466 -19.62 -0.56 -8.86
N ALA A 467 -19.99 0.62 -8.39
CA ALA A 467 -21.29 0.88 -7.80
C ALA A 467 -22.46 0.73 -8.79
N HIS A 468 -22.22 0.93 -10.09
CA HIS A 468 -23.25 0.78 -11.12
C HIS A 468 -23.34 -0.62 -11.72
N HIS A 469 -22.24 -1.38 -11.74
CA HIS A 469 -22.19 -2.64 -12.47
C HIS A 469 -22.00 -3.87 -11.59
N HIS A 470 -21.50 -3.71 -10.36
CA HIS A 470 -21.03 -4.83 -9.56
C HIS A 470 -21.61 -4.85 -8.13
N LEU A 471 -21.88 -3.68 -7.51
CA LEU A 471 -22.49 -3.67 -6.18
C LEU A 471 -23.92 -4.23 -6.20
N GLN A 472 -24.22 -5.04 -5.19
CA GLN A 472 -25.50 -5.69 -4.97
C GLN A 472 -25.97 -5.56 -3.52
N PHE A 473 -27.25 -5.90 -3.30
CA PHE A 473 -27.80 -6.04 -1.96
C PHE A 473 -26.98 -7.04 -1.14
N GLY A 474 -26.66 -6.69 0.10
CA GLY A 474 -25.91 -7.52 1.03
C GLY A 474 -24.40 -7.31 1.02
N ASP A 475 -23.86 -6.61 0.02
CA ASP A 475 -22.43 -6.32 -0.05
C ASP A 475 -21.94 -5.54 1.17
N GLN A 476 -20.77 -5.92 1.67
CA GLN A 476 -20.13 -5.24 2.79
C GLN A 476 -19.11 -4.21 2.30
N LEU A 477 -19.20 -3.03 2.89
CA LEU A 477 -18.29 -1.91 2.67
C LEU A 477 -17.82 -1.40 4.04
N ALA A 478 -16.89 -0.45 4.04
CA ALA A 478 -16.58 0.32 5.23
C ALA A 478 -16.74 1.81 4.95
N VAL A 479 -17.18 2.56 5.96
CA VAL A 479 -17.20 4.02 5.93
C VAL A 479 -16.28 4.60 6.99
N ARG A 480 -15.75 5.77 6.69
CA ARG A 480 -15.07 6.66 7.62
C ARG A 480 -15.73 8.02 7.57
N GLY A 481 -15.94 8.62 8.73
CA GLY A 481 -16.54 9.94 8.85
C GLY A 481 -17.44 10.05 10.06
N PRO A 482 -18.23 11.13 10.15
CA PRO A 482 -18.39 12.15 9.12
C PRO A 482 -17.16 13.06 8.93
N SER A 483 -17.11 13.79 7.82
CA SER A 483 -16.06 14.75 7.49
C SER A 483 -16.59 15.89 6.61
N GLY A 484 -15.85 17.00 6.54
CA GLY A 484 -16.21 18.16 5.74
C GLY A 484 -16.77 19.32 6.57
N THR A 485 -16.61 20.54 6.05
CA THR A 485 -17.04 21.81 6.66
C THR A 485 -18.19 22.45 5.91
N PHE A 486 -18.73 21.80 4.89
CA PHE A 486 -19.86 22.28 4.08
C PHE A 486 -21.18 22.05 4.82
N HIS A 487 -21.37 22.73 5.94
CA HIS A 487 -22.58 22.69 6.72
C HIS A 487 -22.85 24.05 7.34
N ALA A 488 -24.12 24.37 7.55
CA ALA A 488 -24.50 25.62 8.17
C ALA A 488 -24.09 25.68 9.65
N PRO A 489 -23.75 26.85 10.19
CA PRO A 489 -23.62 27.02 11.63
C PRO A 489 -25.00 26.84 12.30
N PRO A 490 -25.07 26.40 13.57
CA PRO A 490 -26.33 26.18 14.28
C PRO A 490 -27.28 27.38 14.31
N GLN A 491 -26.79 28.60 14.10
CA GLN A 491 -27.53 29.85 14.10
C GLN A 491 -28.12 30.24 12.72
N ALA A 492 -27.77 29.54 11.64
CA ALA A 492 -28.25 29.80 10.27
C ALA A 492 -29.70 29.28 10.05
N THR A 493 -30.60 29.57 10.98
CA THR A 493 -31.86 28.82 11.16
C THR A 493 -33.02 29.32 10.32
N GLU A 494 -32.92 30.45 9.61
CA GLU A 494 -34.12 31.09 9.05
C GLU A 494 -34.27 31.00 7.53
N GLN A 495 -33.21 31.16 6.74
CA GLN A 495 -33.34 31.14 5.27
C GLN A 495 -32.12 30.50 4.59
N LEU A 496 -32.35 29.46 3.80
CA LEU A 496 -31.33 28.74 3.03
C LEU A 496 -31.54 28.94 1.53
N VAL A 497 -30.53 29.49 0.86
CA VAL A 497 -30.49 29.62 -0.59
C VAL A 497 -29.55 28.54 -1.12
N LEU A 498 -30.10 27.54 -1.80
CA LEU A 498 -29.37 26.35 -2.21
C LEU A 498 -29.20 26.37 -3.73
N ILE A 499 -27.97 26.24 -4.23
CA ILE A 499 -27.67 26.21 -5.66
C ILE A 499 -26.92 24.92 -5.97
N ALA A 500 -27.58 24.03 -6.70
CA ALA A 500 -27.08 22.70 -7.03
C ALA A 500 -26.93 22.52 -8.54
N ALA A 501 -25.94 21.74 -8.96
CA ALA A 501 -25.90 21.23 -10.33
C ALA A 501 -25.46 19.77 -10.41
N GLY A 502 -26.24 18.95 -11.13
CA GLY A 502 -26.02 17.52 -11.23
C GLY A 502 -25.88 16.84 -9.86
N SER A 503 -24.80 16.08 -9.64
CA SER A 503 -24.56 15.39 -8.37
C SER A 503 -24.28 16.31 -7.18
N GLY A 504 -24.06 17.62 -7.39
CA GLY A 504 -23.93 18.58 -6.29
C GLY A 504 -25.20 18.74 -5.45
N ILE A 505 -26.34 18.16 -5.90
CA ILE A 505 -27.56 18.09 -5.10
C ILE A 505 -27.41 17.24 -3.84
N THR A 506 -26.44 16.32 -3.76
CA THR A 506 -26.38 15.34 -2.66
C THR A 506 -26.19 15.93 -1.27
N PRO A 507 -25.20 16.82 -0.99
CA PRO A 507 -25.11 17.49 0.31
C PRO A 507 -26.32 18.41 0.56
N ILE A 508 -26.83 19.06 -0.49
CA ILE A 508 -28.00 19.94 -0.44
C ILE A 508 -29.27 19.17 -0.06
N MET A 509 -29.44 17.93 -0.55
CA MET A 509 -30.58 17.08 -0.22
C MET A 509 -30.58 16.70 1.26
N SER A 510 -29.40 16.47 1.85
CA SER A 510 -29.28 16.26 3.30
C SER A 510 -29.73 17.50 4.09
N MET A 511 -29.36 18.71 3.64
CA MET A 511 -29.83 19.96 4.24
C MET A 511 -31.36 20.11 4.16
N ILE A 512 -31.95 19.84 2.98
CA ILE A 512 -33.40 19.90 2.77
C ILE A 512 -34.13 18.92 3.68
N ARG A 513 -33.74 17.63 3.65
CA ARG A 513 -34.34 16.57 4.47
C ARG A 513 -34.28 16.91 5.96
N THR A 514 -33.10 17.34 6.43
CA THR A 514 -32.90 17.70 7.84
C THR A 514 -33.79 18.87 8.24
N ARG A 515 -33.82 19.93 7.42
CA ARG A 515 -34.58 21.15 7.73
C ARG A 515 -36.09 20.91 7.71
N LEU A 516 -36.59 20.16 6.74
CA LEU A 516 -38.03 19.86 6.64
C LEU A 516 -38.48 18.85 7.69
N SER A 517 -37.60 17.98 8.18
CA SER A 517 -37.92 17.02 9.24
C SER A 517 -38.18 17.64 10.61
N ASP A 518 -37.69 18.86 10.87
CA ASP A 518 -37.96 19.59 12.11
C ASP A 518 -39.27 20.41 11.98
N PRO A 519 -40.35 20.01 12.68
CA PRO A 519 -41.62 20.73 12.62
C PRO A 519 -41.58 22.08 13.33
N ALA A 520 -40.62 22.30 14.24
CA ALA A 520 -40.45 23.56 14.96
C ALA A 520 -39.69 24.61 14.13
N SER A 521 -39.05 24.19 13.04
CA SER A 521 -38.29 25.09 12.17
C SER A 521 -39.23 25.89 11.25
N ALA A 522 -39.28 27.20 11.45
CA ALA A 522 -40.00 28.12 10.56
C ALA A 522 -39.23 28.49 9.28
N GLY A 523 -38.03 27.94 9.09
CA GLY A 523 -37.12 28.42 8.04
C GLY A 523 -37.54 28.00 6.63
N ARG A 524 -37.23 28.90 5.68
CA ARG A 524 -37.52 28.77 4.24
C ARG A 524 -36.30 28.29 3.46
N ILE A 525 -36.54 27.50 2.42
CA ILE A 525 -35.55 26.96 1.50
C ILE A 525 -35.93 27.33 0.07
N ASP A 526 -35.01 28.00 -0.63
CA ASP A 526 -35.13 28.29 -2.05
C ASP A 526 -34.01 27.55 -2.79
N LEU A 527 -34.36 26.57 -3.63
CA LEU A 527 -33.42 25.73 -4.37
C LEU A 527 -33.41 26.11 -5.86
N LEU A 528 -32.24 26.49 -6.39
CA LEU A 528 -31.97 26.52 -7.83
C LEU A 528 -31.22 25.25 -8.23
N TYR A 529 -31.86 24.39 -9.00
CA TYR A 529 -31.30 23.09 -9.39
C TYR A 529 -31.12 22.97 -10.90
N SER A 530 -29.87 22.93 -11.34
CA SER A 530 -29.51 22.74 -12.75
C SER A 530 -29.19 21.28 -13.08
N SER A 531 -29.89 20.74 -14.08
CA SER A 531 -29.70 19.39 -14.60
C SER A 531 -29.60 19.40 -16.12
N ARG A 532 -29.08 18.31 -16.71
CA ARG A 532 -28.92 18.24 -18.17
C ARG A 532 -30.28 18.28 -18.88
N ASN A 533 -31.16 17.37 -18.48
CA ASN A 533 -32.48 17.10 -19.02
C ASN A 533 -33.34 16.50 -17.87
N PRO A 534 -34.66 16.31 -18.06
CA PRO A 534 -35.55 15.84 -16.98
C PRO A 534 -35.15 14.49 -16.37
N GLU A 535 -34.67 13.54 -17.18
CA GLU A 535 -34.29 12.19 -16.73
C GLU A 535 -33.00 12.17 -15.87
N GLU A 536 -32.23 13.24 -15.89
CA GLU A 536 -31.00 13.42 -15.10
C GLU A 536 -31.22 14.26 -13.83
N VAL A 537 -32.48 14.57 -13.48
CA VAL A 537 -32.83 15.24 -12.21
C VAL A 537 -32.79 14.21 -11.08
N ILE A 538 -31.64 14.10 -10.41
CA ILE A 538 -31.48 13.24 -9.22
C ILE A 538 -32.46 13.71 -8.13
N PHE A 539 -33.19 12.77 -7.51
CA PHE A 539 -34.26 13.00 -6.52
C PHE A 539 -35.52 13.71 -7.03
N SER A 540 -35.79 13.71 -8.35
CA SER A 540 -36.93 14.42 -8.97
C SER A 540 -38.28 14.22 -8.27
N ASP A 541 -38.68 12.96 -8.09
CA ASP A 541 -39.99 12.62 -7.50
C ASP A 541 -40.09 13.05 -6.03
N GLU A 542 -38.98 12.92 -5.29
CA GLU A 542 -38.92 13.30 -3.89
C GLU A 542 -38.96 14.82 -3.70
N LEU A 543 -38.21 15.58 -4.49
CA LEU A 543 -38.24 17.04 -4.47
C LEU A 543 -39.64 17.57 -4.80
N THR A 544 -40.28 17.01 -5.84
CA THR A 544 -41.65 17.36 -6.23
C THR A 544 -42.64 17.10 -5.09
N ARG A 545 -42.51 15.95 -4.40
CA ARG A 545 -43.34 15.62 -3.24
C ARG A 545 -43.08 16.58 -2.08
N MET A 546 -41.82 16.85 -1.73
CA MET A 546 -41.47 17.74 -0.62
C MET A 546 -41.95 19.17 -0.84
N GLU A 547 -41.84 19.70 -2.07
CA GLU A 547 -42.36 21.02 -2.42
C GLU A 547 -43.89 21.07 -2.27
N LYS A 548 -44.59 20.01 -2.72
CA LYS A 548 -46.05 19.91 -2.57
C LYS A 548 -46.49 19.78 -1.10
N ASP A 549 -45.75 19.03 -0.29
CA ASP A 549 -46.07 18.81 1.12
C ASP A 549 -45.69 20.01 2.01
N HIS A 550 -44.76 20.85 1.55
CA HIS A 550 -44.26 22.03 2.28
C HIS A 550 -44.19 23.29 1.40
N PRO A 551 -45.29 23.75 0.78
CA PRO A 551 -45.29 24.83 -0.21
C PRO A 551 -44.87 26.19 0.38
N ASP A 552 -45.05 26.38 1.69
CA ASP A 552 -44.63 27.60 2.39
C ASP A 552 -43.16 27.58 2.83
N ARG A 553 -42.48 26.42 2.75
CA ARG A 553 -41.11 26.23 3.27
C ARG A 553 -40.09 25.82 2.21
N LEU A 554 -40.50 25.20 1.11
CA LEU A 554 -39.60 24.78 0.04
C LEU A 554 -40.12 25.30 -1.31
N THR A 555 -39.24 25.95 -2.07
CA THR A 555 -39.46 26.30 -3.47
C THR A 555 -38.31 25.76 -4.31
N VAL A 556 -38.62 25.03 -5.39
CA VAL A 556 -37.63 24.42 -6.28
C VAL A 556 -37.73 25.02 -7.68
N THR A 557 -36.68 25.71 -8.10
CA THR A 557 -36.51 26.22 -9.46
C THR A 557 -35.61 25.30 -10.26
N HIS A 558 -36.19 24.59 -11.24
CA HIS A 558 -35.44 23.73 -12.15
C HIS A 558 -34.92 24.49 -13.38
N VAL A 559 -33.65 24.26 -13.73
CA VAL A 559 -33.05 24.71 -14.98
C VAL A 559 -32.50 23.52 -15.76
N LEU A 560 -33.06 23.28 -16.93
CA LEU A 560 -32.66 22.15 -17.78
C LEU A 560 -31.74 22.65 -18.88
N THR A 561 -30.45 22.34 -18.81
CA THR A 561 -29.47 22.93 -19.73
C THR A 561 -29.70 22.58 -21.21
N SER A 562 -30.38 21.45 -21.50
CA SER A 562 -30.79 21.08 -22.86
C SER A 562 -31.91 21.96 -23.44
N ARG A 563 -32.68 22.65 -22.60
CA ARG A 563 -33.82 23.50 -22.99
C ARG A 563 -33.53 24.99 -22.74
N ASP A 564 -33.02 25.30 -21.56
CA ASP A 564 -32.88 26.66 -21.03
C ASP A 564 -31.47 27.24 -21.21
N GLY A 565 -30.51 26.42 -21.64
CA GLY A 565 -29.09 26.76 -21.64
C GLY A 565 -28.44 26.61 -20.26
N ARG A 566 -27.12 26.81 -20.20
CA ARG A 566 -26.38 26.77 -18.92
C ARG A 566 -26.68 28.04 -18.13
N LEU A 567 -26.69 27.92 -16.80
CA LEU A 567 -26.78 29.06 -15.90
C LEU A 567 -25.62 30.03 -16.14
N ASP A 568 -25.96 31.28 -16.41
CA ASP A 568 -25.04 32.40 -16.54
C ASP A 568 -25.23 33.42 -15.41
N ALA A 569 -24.34 34.40 -15.33
CA ALA A 569 -24.35 35.41 -14.28
C ALA A 569 -25.66 36.21 -14.24
N GLU A 570 -26.28 36.49 -15.39
CA GLU A 570 -27.54 37.25 -15.44
C GLU A 570 -28.70 36.43 -14.90
N SER A 571 -28.81 35.16 -15.29
CA SER A 571 -29.89 34.27 -14.84
C SER A 571 -29.80 33.98 -13.34
N ILE A 572 -28.58 33.75 -12.82
CA ILE A 572 -28.34 33.57 -11.38
C ILE A 572 -28.73 34.85 -10.62
N ARG A 573 -28.28 36.03 -11.10
CA ARG A 573 -28.62 37.31 -10.48
C ARG A 573 -30.13 37.52 -10.46
N ARG A 574 -30.80 37.34 -11.60
CA ARG A 574 -32.24 37.52 -11.74
C ARG A 574 -33.01 36.63 -10.75
N TRP A 575 -32.62 35.37 -10.66
CA TRP A 575 -33.21 34.42 -9.70
C TRP A 575 -32.98 34.88 -8.25
N ALA A 576 -31.73 35.14 -7.86
CA ALA A 576 -31.40 35.54 -6.49
C ALA A 576 -32.11 36.84 -6.05
N THR A 577 -32.17 37.85 -6.93
CA THR A 577 -32.87 39.11 -6.64
C THR A 577 -34.39 39.01 -6.62
N GLY A 578 -34.96 37.93 -7.18
CA GLY A 578 -36.39 37.68 -7.16
C GLY A 578 -36.87 37.00 -5.87
N LEU A 579 -35.95 36.55 -5.01
CA LEU A 579 -36.26 35.91 -3.74
C LEU A 579 -36.44 36.95 -2.64
N PRO A 580 -37.34 36.71 -1.65
CA PRO A 580 -37.48 37.57 -0.48
C PRO A 580 -36.35 37.29 0.52
N LEU A 581 -35.11 37.63 0.17
CA LEU A 581 -33.93 37.37 1.00
C LEU A 581 -33.83 38.33 2.19
N THR A 582 -33.49 37.78 3.35
CA THR A 582 -33.07 38.54 4.53
C THR A 582 -31.53 38.60 4.61
N ASP A 583 -30.99 39.55 5.37
CA ASP A 583 -29.53 39.65 5.61
C ASP A 583 -28.95 38.39 6.29
N ALA A 584 -29.81 37.57 6.92
CA ALA A 584 -29.45 36.31 7.58
C ALA A 584 -29.43 35.09 6.62
N ALA A 585 -29.67 35.28 5.32
CA ALA A 585 -29.71 34.19 4.35
C ALA A 585 -28.32 33.61 4.08
N HIS A 586 -28.19 32.29 4.26
CA HIS A 586 -26.97 31.56 3.92
C HIS A 586 -27.10 30.86 2.56
N HIS A 587 -26.05 30.99 1.76
CA HIS A 587 -26.00 30.51 0.39
C HIS A 587 -25.08 29.30 0.30
N PHE A 588 -25.61 28.14 -0.12
CA PHE A 588 -24.85 26.91 -0.28
C PHE A 588 -24.78 26.52 -1.74
N VAL A 589 -23.58 26.36 -2.26
CA VAL A 589 -23.33 26.11 -3.68
C VAL A 589 -22.52 24.83 -3.85
N CYS A 590 -23.04 23.88 -4.64
CA CYS A 590 -22.30 22.67 -5.00
C CYS A 590 -22.62 22.25 -6.44
N GLY A 591 -21.58 22.10 -7.26
CA GLY A 591 -21.73 21.78 -8.68
C GLY A 591 -20.41 21.82 -9.45
N PRO A 592 -20.45 21.91 -10.79
CA PRO A 592 -19.26 22.14 -11.61
C PRO A 592 -18.57 23.45 -11.26
N GLU A 593 -17.24 23.46 -11.34
CA GLU A 593 -16.39 24.59 -10.94
C GLU A 593 -16.79 25.93 -11.57
N ALA A 594 -16.94 25.95 -12.90
CA ALA A 594 -17.34 27.17 -13.62
C ALA A 594 -18.67 27.77 -13.12
N LEU A 595 -19.61 26.93 -12.68
CA LEU A 595 -20.86 27.41 -12.09
C LEU A 595 -20.61 28.00 -10.70
N MET A 596 -19.86 27.31 -9.85
CA MET A 596 -19.60 27.76 -8.48
C MET A 596 -18.86 29.10 -8.46
N ASP A 597 -17.88 29.29 -9.34
CA ASP A 597 -17.14 30.54 -9.46
C ASP A 597 -18.05 31.68 -9.96
N THR A 598 -18.90 31.40 -10.96
CA THR A 598 -19.89 32.37 -11.44
C THR A 598 -20.87 32.78 -10.34
N VAL A 599 -21.37 31.81 -9.56
CA VAL A 599 -22.27 32.09 -8.44
C VAL A 599 -21.57 32.94 -7.39
N GLN A 600 -20.32 32.62 -7.05
CA GLN A 600 -19.54 33.40 -6.08
C GLN A 600 -19.42 34.86 -6.52
N ASP A 601 -19.02 35.10 -7.76
CA ASP A 601 -18.88 36.45 -8.31
C ASP A 601 -20.20 37.23 -8.28
N VAL A 602 -21.31 36.57 -8.60
CA VAL A 602 -22.64 37.19 -8.55
C VAL A 602 -23.04 37.54 -7.12
N LEU A 603 -22.85 36.63 -6.16
CA LEU A 603 -23.21 36.86 -4.75
C LEU A 603 -22.36 37.98 -4.13
N HIS A 604 -21.05 38.04 -4.43
CA HIS A 604 -20.20 39.16 -4.02
C HIS A 604 -20.67 40.49 -4.61
N GLN A 605 -21.07 40.52 -5.89
CA GLN A 605 -21.61 41.72 -6.52
C GLN A 605 -22.99 42.14 -5.97
N LEU A 606 -23.72 41.21 -5.35
CA LEU A 606 -24.95 41.49 -4.61
C LEU A 606 -24.68 41.90 -3.15
N GLY A 607 -23.41 41.93 -2.71
CA GLY A 607 -23.02 42.35 -1.38
C GLY A 607 -23.17 41.27 -0.30
N VAL A 608 -23.30 40.00 -0.68
CA VAL A 608 -23.37 38.89 0.29
C VAL A 608 -22.01 38.70 0.95
N PRO A 609 -21.90 38.72 2.29
CA PRO A 609 -20.64 38.48 3.01
C PRO A 609 -20.07 37.07 2.77
N ASP A 610 -18.74 36.92 2.72
CA ASP A 610 -18.06 35.64 2.52
C ASP A 610 -18.50 34.57 3.53
N GLU A 611 -18.75 34.95 4.79
CA GLU A 611 -19.24 34.07 5.86
C GLU A 611 -20.64 33.48 5.61
N HIS A 612 -21.41 34.11 4.70
CA HIS A 612 -22.73 33.64 4.28
C HIS A 612 -22.68 32.85 2.96
N ILE A 613 -21.50 32.68 2.34
CA ILE A 613 -21.30 31.94 1.10
C ILE A 613 -20.50 30.66 1.41
N HIS A 614 -21.15 29.52 1.19
CA HIS A 614 -20.61 28.20 1.49
C HIS A 614 -20.48 27.42 0.18
N GLN A 615 -19.33 26.78 -0.04
CA GLN A 615 -19.09 26.03 -1.28
C GLN A 615 -18.44 24.67 -1.01
N GLU A 616 -18.87 23.66 -1.77
CA GLU A 616 -18.22 22.35 -1.80
C GLU A 616 -17.87 21.97 -3.25
N ARG A 617 -16.59 21.71 -3.49
CA ARG A 617 -16.06 21.30 -4.80
C ARG A 617 -15.80 19.79 -4.82
N PHE A 618 -16.42 19.08 -5.75
CA PHE A 618 -16.10 17.67 -5.99
C PHE A 618 -14.89 17.57 -6.90
N SER A 619 -13.81 16.98 -6.39
CA SER A 619 -12.57 16.80 -7.16
C SER A 619 -12.64 15.52 -8.01
N SER A 620 -12.42 15.66 -9.31
CA SER A 620 -11.96 14.55 -10.14
C SER A 620 -10.43 14.53 -10.02
N GLY A 621 -9.85 13.34 -9.79
CA GLY A 621 -8.43 13.22 -9.41
C GLY A 621 -7.51 14.05 -10.29
N VAL A 622 -6.82 15.03 -9.67
CA VAL A 622 -5.88 15.89 -10.39
C VAL A 622 -4.56 15.15 -10.55
N THR A 623 -4.07 15.09 -11.78
CA THR A 623 -2.70 14.66 -12.08
C THR A 623 -1.77 15.78 -11.63
N THR A 624 -1.25 15.64 -10.41
CA THR A 624 -0.28 16.58 -9.87
C THR A 624 1.07 16.32 -10.55
N PRO A 625 1.80 17.34 -11.03
CA PRO A 625 3.12 17.15 -11.63
C PRO A 625 4.02 16.36 -10.68
N THR A 626 4.78 15.40 -11.18
CA THR A 626 5.68 14.58 -10.35
C THR A 626 7.10 14.68 -10.87
N THR A 627 8.06 14.53 -9.95
CA THR A 627 9.46 14.38 -10.34
C THR A 627 9.67 13.04 -11.04
N GLN A 628 10.65 12.96 -11.95
CA GLN A 628 11.04 11.69 -12.56
C GLN A 628 11.95 10.84 -11.66
N ALA A 629 12.57 11.47 -10.66
CA ALA A 629 13.43 10.79 -9.69
C ALA A 629 12.77 10.73 -8.30
N PRO A 630 13.03 9.67 -7.51
CA PRO A 630 12.55 9.57 -6.13
C PRO A 630 13.06 10.72 -5.26
N GLN A 631 12.25 11.17 -4.30
CA GLN A 631 12.59 12.24 -3.37
C GLN A 631 12.67 11.74 -1.92
N GLU A 632 13.63 12.23 -1.15
CA GLU A 632 13.71 11.95 0.29
C GLU A 632 12.67 12.79 1.04
N MET A 633 11.90 12.14 1.91
CA MET A 633 10.96 12.77 2.83
C MET A 633 11.40 12.51 4.27
N ARG A 634 11.59 13.58 5.04
CA ARG A 634 11.81 13.53 6.49
C ARG A 634 10.52 13.90 7.20
N VAL A 635 10.14 13.15 8.22
CA VAL A 635 8.98 13.44 9.06
C VAL A 635 9.45 13.78 10.46
N GLU A 636 9.04 14.94 10.94
CA GLU A 636 9.37 15.51 12.23
C GLU A 636 8.10 15.75 13.04
N LYS A 637 8.23 15.73 14.36
CA LYS A 637 7.19 16.16 15.29
C LYS A 637 7.80 17.16 16.25
N ASP A 638 7.29 18.40 16.23
CA ASP A 638 7.83 19.51 17.03
C ASP A 638 9.35 19.71 16.79
N GLY A 639 9.77 19.58 15.53
CA GLY A 639 11.18 19.67 15.10
C GLY A 639 12.07 18.48 15.44
N SER A 640 11.55 17.43 16.08
CA SER A 640 12.30 16.20 16.36
C SER A 640 12.06 15.16 15.26
N LEU A 641 13.13 14.60 14.69
CA LEU A 641 13.04 13.58 13.64
C LEU A 641 12.33 12.32 14.16
N VAL A 642 11.20 12.00 13.54
CA VAL A 642 10.42 10.77 13.77
C VAL A 642 10.92 9.66 12.86
N GLY A 643 11.20 9.98 11.59
CA GLY A 643 11.71 9.02 10.63
C GLY A 643 11.82 9.60 9.22
N THR A 644 12.22 8.74 8.29
CA THR A 644 12.44 9.09 6.89
C THR A 644 11.79 8.08 5.97
N ALA A 645 11.33 8.55 4.81
CA ALA A 645 10.81 7.74 3.72
C ALA A 645 11.38 8.23 2.39
N VAL A 646 11.23 7.41 1.35
CA VAL A 646 11.47 7.84 -0.02
C VAL A 646 10.13 7.83 -0.74
N VAL A 647 9.87 8.93 -1.45
CA VAL A 647 8.64 9.13 -2.22
C VAL A 647 8.97 8.83 -3.67
N GLU A 648 8.40 7.77 -4.21
CA GLU A 648 8.60 7.37 -5.61
C GLU A 648 7.88 8.34 -6.56
N PRO A 649 8.33 8.48 -7.82
CA PRO A 649 7.63 9.25 -8.85
C PRO A 649 6.15 8.88 -8.93
N GLY A 650 5.25 9.87 -8.81
CA GLY A 650 3.80 9.63 -8.83
C GLY A 650 3.16 9.28 -7.49
N GLN A 651 3.96 9.04 -6.45
CA GLN A 651 3.47 8.68 -5.11
C GLN A 651 3.18 9.93 -4.28
N THR A 652 2.08 9.92 -3.53
CA THR A 652 1.76 11.00 -2.59
C THR A 652 2.64 10.91 -1.35
N LEU A 653 2.86 12.05 -0.68
CA LEU A 653 3.60 12.09 0.60
C LEU A 653 2.95 11.17 1.66
N LEU A 654 1.62 11.10 1.68
CA LEU A 654 0.89 10.23 2.60
C LEU A 654 1.18 8.75 2.33
N ASP A 655 1.09 8.32 1.07
CA ASP A 655 1.28 6.91 0.71
C ASP A 655 2.71 6.45 1.02
N ALA A 656 3.70 7.29 0.72
CA ALA A 656 5.10 7.03 1.04
C ALA A 656 5.32 6.92 2.55
N GLY A 657 4.75 7.85 3.33
CA GLY A 657 4.88 7.83 4.79
C GLY A 657 4.22 6.61 5.43
N LEU A 658 3.00 6.25 5.01
CA LEU A 658 2.29 5.08 5.50
C LEU A 658 2.99 3.77 5.13
N ALA A 659 3.56 3.68 3.92
CA ALA A 659 4.35 2.53 3.48
C ALA A 659 5.64 2.36 4.29
N ALA A 660 6.28 3.46 4.67
CA ALA A 660 7.44 3.48 5.56
C ALA A 660 7.09 3.29 7.05
N GLY A 661 5.80 3.20 7.41
CA GLY A 661 5.34 3.05 8.80
C GLY A 661 5.42 4.33 9.62
N LEU A 662 5.47 5.50 8.99
CA LEU A 662 5.50 6.80 9.65
C LEU A 662 4.09 7.19 10.14
N PRO A 663 3.96 7.89 11.27
CA PRO A 663 2.68 8.27 11.87
C PRO A 663 2.03 9.46 11.15
N MET A 664 1.68 9.27 9.88
CA MET A 664 1.09 10.31 9.05
C MET A 664 -0.37 10.58 9.44
N PRO A 665 -0.80 11.85 9.60
CA PRO A 665 -2.20 12.18 9.84
C PRO A 665 -3.00 12.05 8.52
N TYR A 666 -4.22 11.49 8.55
CA TYR A 666 -5.10 11.41 7.37
C TYR A 666 -6.54 10.98 7.68
N SER A 667 -7.48 11.27 6.75
CA SER A 667 -8.84 10.72 6.77
C SER A 667 -9.36 10.39 5.35
N CYS A 668 -9.72 11.40 4.55
CA CYS A 668 -10.46 11.20 3.28
C CYS A 668 -9.59 10.76 2.08
N THR A 669 -8.28 11.01 2.13
CA THR A 669 -7.32 10.73 1.05
C THR A 669 -7.58 11.40 -0.32
N VAL A 670 -8.42 12.43 -0.36
CA VAL A 670 -8.82 13.13 -1.60
C VAL A 670 -8.66 14.65 -1.54
N GLY A 671 -7.99 15.19 -0.52
CA GLY A 671 -7.71 16.63 -0.41
C GLY A 671 -8.84 17.50 0.15
N SER A 672 -9.95 16.90 0.61
CA SER A 672 -11.16 17.66 1.00
C SER A 672 -11.37 17.84 2.51
N CYS A 673 -10.78 17.00 3.38
CA CYS A 673 -11.11 17.01 4.82
C CYS A 673 -10.12 17.75 5.73
N GLY A 674 -8.92 18.10 5.25
CA GLY A 674 -7.88 18.73 6.06
C GLY A 674 -7.17 17.82 7.07
N ALA A 675 -7.68 16.62 7.37
CA ALA A 675 -7.09 15.72 8.37
C ALA A 675 -5.64 15.27 8.07
N CYS A 676 -5.17 15.42 6.83
CA CYS A 676 -3.80 15.10 6.44
C CYS A 676 -2.88 16.32 6.29
N MET A 677 -3.33 17.46 6.82
CA MET A 677 -2.62 18.72 6.77
C MET A 677 -1.38 18.65 7.66
N VAL A 678 -0.25 19.06 7.08
CA VAL A 678 1.05 19.13 7.74
C VAL A 678 1.74 20.42 7.32
N ARG A 679 2.75 20.85 8.08
CA ARG A 679 3.59 21.98 7.69
C ARG A 679 4.82 21.46 6.94
N VAL A 680 5.13 22.05 5.79
CA VAL A 680 6.37 21.80 5.05
C VAL A 680 7.46 22.70 5.64
N SER A 681 8.34 22.13 6.45
CA SER A 681 9.43 22.86 7.12
C SER A 681 10.57 23.20 6.16
N SER A 682 10.78 22.38 5.13
CA SER A 682 11.79 22.63 4.08
C SER A 682 11.44 21.88 2.80
N GLY A 683 11.84 22.43 1.65
CA GLY A 683 11.64 21.82 0.34
C GLY A 683 10.32 22.22 -0.32
N GLU A 684 10.11 21.74 -1.54
CA GLU A 684 8.96 22.11 -2.36
C GLU A 684 8.04 20.92 -2.58
N VAL A 685 6.74 21.17 -2.49
CA VAL A 685 5.68 20.22 -2.80
C VAL A 685 4.74 20.84 -3.81
N THR A 686 4.12 20.00 -4.61
CA THR A 686 3.01 20.36 -5.45
C THR A 686 1.76 19.68 -4.96
N GLN A 687 0.63 20.36 -5.10
CA GLN A 687 -0.68 19.90 -4.68
C GLN A 687 -1.74 20.45 -5.65
N PRO A 688 -2.89 19.80 -5.78
CA PRO A 688 -3.99 20.30 -6.60
C PRO A 688 -4.37 21.75 -6.25
N GLY A 689 -4.79 22.52 -7.26
CA GLY A 689 -5.19 23.92 -7.06
C GLY A 689 -6.36 24.07 -6.06
N HIS A 690 -7.28 23.10 -6.08
CA HIS A 690 -8.49 23.10 -5.25
C HIS A 690 -8.36 22.05 -4.16
N THR A 691 -8.12 22.52 -2.95
CA THR A 691 -8.07 21.73 -1.72
C THR A 691 -8.90 22.44 -0.66
N CYS A 692 -9.13 21.79 0.48
CA CYS A 692 -9.73 22.43 1.65
C CYS A 692 -8.81 23.47 2.34
N LEU A 693 -7.59 23.71 1.84
CA LEU A 693 -6.68 24.70 2.42
C LEU A 693 -7.06 26.12 2.00
N THR A 694 -7.11 27.04 2.97
CA THR A 694 -7.26 28.47 2.68
C THR A 694 -6.00 29.03 2.00
N ARG A 695 -6.12 30.23 1.43
CA ARG A 695 -4.95 30.92 0.86
C ARG A 695 -3.89 31.21 1.93
N GLU A 696 -4.29 31.63 3.13
CA GLU A 696 -3.32 31.86 4.22
C GLU A 696 -2.58 30.58 4.60
N GLN A 697 -3.31 29.46 4.77
CA GLN A 697 -2.71 28.18 5.11
C GLN A 697 -1.67 27.71 4.08
N LYS A 698 -1.97 27.88 2.78
CA LYS A 698 -1.01 27.58 1.71
C LYS A 698 0.24 28.47 1.80
N THR A 699 0.07 29.77 2.07
CA THR A 699 1.21 30.70 2.22
C THR A 699 2.05 30.45 3.47
N GLU A 700 1.46 29.88 4.52
CA GLU A 700 2.15 29.44 5.74
C GLU A 700 2.90 28.10 5.57
N GLY A 701 2.94 27.55 4.35
CA GLY A 701 3.62 26.30 4.03
C GLY A 701 2.83 25.06 4.45
N GLN A 702 1.51 25.15 4.63
CA GLN A 702 0.68 23.97 4.89
C GLN A 702 0.38 23.22 3.59
N ALA A 703 0.42 21.88 3.68
CA ALA A 703 0.17 20.99 2.55
C ALA A 703 -0.69 19.80 2.99
N LEU A 704 -1.51 19.27 2.06
CA LEU A 704 -2.29 18.06 2.28
C LEU A 704 -1.52 16.84 1.76
N THR A 705 -0.93 16.05 2.66
CA THR A 705 -0.06 14.92 2.28
C THR A 705 -0.74 13.89 1.38
N CYS A 706 -2.07 13.75 1.45
CA CYS A 706 -2.82 12.78 0.65
C CYS A 706 -2.98 13.10 -0.83
N VAL A 707 -2.69 14.34 -1.24
CA VAL A 707 -2.76 14.79 -2.63
C VAL A 707 -1.49 15.53 -3.07
N SER A 708 -0.53 15.68 -2.16
CA SER A 708 0.72 16.38 -2.45
C SER A 708 1.81 15.42 -2.87
N CYS A 709 2.61 15.82 -3.86
CA CYS A 709 3.83 15.14 -4.29
C CYS A 709 5.03 16.07 -4.08
N PRO A 710 6.21 15.56 -3.69
CA PRO A 710 7.40 16.38 -3.55
C PRO A 710 7.99 16.76 -4.91
N LEU A 711 8.48 18.00 -5.03
CA LEU A 711 9.29 18.49 -6.15
C LEU A 711 10.79 18.47 -5.83
N SER A 712 11.15 18.39 -4.55
CA SER A 712 12.50 18.28 -4.03
C SER A 712 12.55 17.34 -2.83
N LYS A 713 13.73 17.15 -2.22
CA LYS A 713 13.82 16.65 -0.84
C LYS A 713 12.97 17.54 0.08
N VAL A 714 12.14 16.93 0.92
CA VAL A 714 11.20 17.64 1.81
C VAL A 714 11.32 17.21 3.27
N THR A 715 11.01 18.13 4.17
CA THR A 715 10.84 17.88 5.60
C THR A 715 9.43 18.31 6.00
N LEU A 716 8.66 17.40 6.59
CA LEU A 716 7.29 17.61 7.03
C LEU A 716 7.23 17.60 8.55
N ASP A 717 6.55 18.57 9.14
CA ASP A 717 6.22 18.60 10.57
C ASP A 717 4.75 18.20 10.76
N ILE A 718 4.53 17.09 11.47
CA ILE A 718 3.22 16.50 11.74
C ILE A 718 2.62 16.95 13.08
N ALA A 719 3.24 17.91 13.78
CA ALA A 719 2.64 18.51 14.96
C ALA A 719 1.25 19.08 14.64
N ALA A 720 0.31 18.96 15.58
CA ALA A 720 -1.05 19.46 15.39
C ALA A 720 -0.99 20.96 15.05
N PRO A 721 -1.61 21.40 13.94
CA PRO A 721 -1.58 22.81 13.56
C PRO A 721 -2.18 23.63 14.70
N THR A 722 -1.38 24.54 15.25
CA THR A 722 -1.84 25.44 16.30
C THR A 722 -2.85 26.39 15.66
N PRO A 723 -4.10 26.50 16.14
CA PRO A 723 -5.05 27.44 15.58
C PRO A 723 -4.49 28.86 15.72
N PRO A 724 -4.60 29.71 14.68
CA PRO A 724 -4.15 31.09 14.77
C PRO A 724 -4.97 31.82 15.85
N GLY A 725 -4.29 32.38 16.87
CA GLY A 725 -4.95 33.26 17.85
C GLY A 725 -4.71 33.03 19.34
N ARG A 726 -3.79 32.15 19.76
CA ARG A 726 -3.32 32.13 21.16
C ARG A 726 -1.81 32.29 21.21
N ARG A 727 -1.37 33.55 21.30
CA ARG A 727 -0.11 33.90 21.97
C ARG A 727 -0.38 34.11 23.45
#